data_AF-A0A2E1ZEQ1-F1
#
_entry.id   AF-A0A2E1ZEQ1-F1
#
_cell.length_a   1.000
_cell.length_b   1.000
_cell.length_c   1.000
_cell.angle_alpha   90.00
_cell.angle_beta   90.00
_cell.angle_gamma   90.00
#
_symmetry.space_group_name_H-M   'P 1'
#
loop_
_entity.id
_entity.type
_entity.pdbx_description
1 polymer ?
#
loop_
_entity_poly.entity_id
_entity_poly.type
_entity_poly.pdbx_seq_one_letter_code
_entity_poly.pdbx_strand_id
1 'polypeptide(L)'
;MIVMNKIKKFTFFSIFRGLLIICIGLYPPYLLSETNQPLDFETKDWDRLFENSMFEKNTLNNWEINGTAFEKGPTKERVIQKTDGTGSVIKELRLNLIDRPELYRQPNFSGIKDSPFANSFHPDVTVRAKGSLTSIPFVIEHDYIVFKMASGIPTYPGLMAVNLIVNGKIVRQAFPEYDEINLWNRGTRNNPIFDRYDADNYILPLEIYIFDVKDLKNQKAQIHIYDEMDLFDGWIVAGSFAGTNENFTGKKIDGTKPIVQKVEDKKSFIAEKKYLNIPANGASAVDVVKLKVDGKVVQEICMSATDEKSAEFWQFIDLSIWEGKKIELSLKGWGTSIDPLADISLNDEIKGVDNSLNEDLRPQFHLTPIQGWNNDVNGTVYYDGEYHLFYQYDPSRGGKIGSNMHWGHAVSRDLIHWEHLPIALGVTPQRGQNYSGSAIVDNNNDSGLQEGKEKTMIAFYTRRMKYLWEIHDFDVDSSHQTMAYSNDRGRTWTHIDEPAVKGITATNRDPKVFWHDETQRWIMVFAIRDGFDFYSSSNLKNWQYESHVSGYHDCPDIFHLNVDGNPNKKKWVLLGGSGDYAIGDFDGHQFTPDHKGTFKNVAGPVYATQSFANSPDGEKRRVHIAWFRTDWGSKQANEIPDWKDEGLPFRQAFSFPLELTLVTTENGVRVLTNPVKEITALQGEKRTYKSKNISKNNFKINDIDWELAEINCTIKLNGAKKLTMKVRGKEIPYNLETNKVSPNQRYEKILATPIDDKINLRILVDRTIMDVFYNNGQAVHMMNAKYDMGKPLFECLADGGKTKISNVKVVKLSSIWGN
;
A
#
# COMPACT_ATOMS: atom_id res chain seq x y z
N MET A 1 -68.66 3.56 -21.41
CA MET A 1 -68.56 4.50 -20.26
C MET A 1 -67.19 5.17 -20.36
N ILE A 2 -67.09 6.43 -20.80
CA ILE A 2 -67.30 7.66 -20.00
C ILE A 2 -66.12 7.80 -19.01
N VAL A 3 -64.99 8.42 -19.44
CA VAL A 3 -64.67 9.88 -19.47
C VAL A 3 -64.15 10.36 -18.11
N MET A 4 -62.84 10.61 -17.93
CA MET A 4 -62.08 11.85 -18.26
C MET A 4 -62.45 13.09 -17.42
N ASN A 5 -61.62 13.42 -16.41
CA ASN A 5 -61.00 14.74 -16.14
C ASN A 5 -60.09 14.63 -14.86
N LYS A 6 -58.97 15.33 -14.60
CA LYS A 6 -58.37 16.65 -14.98
C LYS A 6 -58.66 17.75 -13.93
N ILE A 7 -57.65 18.64 -13.70
CA ILE A 7 -57.70 20.03 -13.16
C ILE A 7 -57.29 20.33 -11.68
N LYS A 8 -56.14 21.04 -11.54
CA LYS A 8 -55.73 22.09 -10.54
C LYS A 8 -55.68 21.72 -9.03
N LYS A 9 -54.96 22.42 -8.13
CA LYS A 9 -53.77 23.33 -8.02
C LYS A 9 -53.91 24.02 -6.63
N PHE A 10 -52.86 24.69 -6.14
CA PHE A 10 -52.70 25.33 -4.79
C PHE A 10 -52.42 24.27 -3.69
N THR A 11 -51.35 24.31 -2.87
CA THR A 11 -50.72 25.35 -2.00
C THR A 11 -51.62 25.77 -0.82
N PHE A 12 -51.17 25.85 0.44
CA PHE A 12 -49.78 26.02 0.92
C PHE A 12 -49.58 25.48 2.37
N PHE A 13 -48.33 25.09 2.68
CA PHE A 13 -47.70 25.01 4.02
C PHE A 13 -48.10 23.97 5.10
N SER A 14 -47.04 23.28 5.57
CA SER A 14 -46.74 22.80 6.93
C SER A 14 -47.80 22.09 7.80
N ILE A 15 -47.57 20.80 8.07
CA ILE A 15 -47.25 20.31 9.44
C ILE A 15 -46.62 18.89 9.39
N PHE A 16 -45.57 18.68 10.20
CA PHE A 16 -44.93 17.41 10.62
C PHE A 16 -44.46 16.37 9.57
N ARG A 17 -43.15 16.05 9.65
CA ARG A 17 -42.63 14.71 9.27
C ARG A 17 -43.05 13.69 10.34
N GLY A 18 -43.56 12.53 9.95
CA GLY A 18 -43.77 11.42 10.86
C GLY A 18 -44.34 10.18 10.17
N LEU A 19 -43.58 9.08 10.21
CA LEU A 19 -43.90 7.71 9.74
C LEU A 19 -44.38 7.55 8.28
N LEU A 20 -43.68 6.71 7.50
CA LEU A 20 -44.13 5.35 7.18
C LEU A 20 -43.16 4.67 6.17
N ILE A 21 -42.59 3.52 6.54
CA ILE A 21 -42.11 2.50 5.59
C ILE A 21 -42.49 1.12 6.15
N ILE A 22 -43.51 0.48 5.58
CA ILE A 22 -43.83 -0.94 5.82
C ILE A 22 -44.31 -1.58 4.51
N CYS A 23 -43.48 -2.49 3.98
CA CYS A 23 -43.76 -3.63 3.09
C CYS A 23 -42.42 -4.40 3.02
N ILE A 24 -42.20 -5.53 3.69
CA ILE A 24 -42.84 -6.85 3.51
C ILE A 24 -42.69 -7.33 2.05
N GLY A 25 -41.96 -8.42 1.76
CA GLY A 25 -41.18 -9.30 2.64
C GLY A 25 -40.69 -10.58 1.93
N LEU A 26 -40.43 -11.64 2.72
CA LEU A 26 -40.07 -13.02 2.34
C LEU A 26 -38.61 -13.33 1.97
N TYR A 27 -37.81 -13.74 2.96
CA TYR A 27 -37.19 -15.08 3.02
C TYR A 27 -37.23 -15.58 4.50
N PRO A 28 -37.18 -16.89 4.79
CA PRO A 28 -37.68 -17.48 6.05
C PRO A 28 -36.50 -17.92 6.99
N PRO A 29 -36.68 -18.59 8.15
CA PRO A 29 -36.19 -18.00 9.40
C PRO A 29 -35.17 -18.85 10.17
N TYR A 30 -34.12 -18.20 10.68
CA TYR A 30 -33.38 -18.73 11.83
C TYR A 30 -34.11 -18.40 13.14
N LEU A 31 -34.14 -19.35 14.07
CA LEU A 31 -34.86 -19.24 15.33
C LEU A 31 -34.23 -18.18 16.24
N LEU A 32 -35.04 -17.19 16.63
CA LEU A 32 -34.75 -16.33 17.77
C LEU A 32 -34.94 -17.14 19.06
N SER A 33 -33.86 -17.50 19.74
CA SER A 33 -33.92 -17.76 21.17
C SER A 33 -34.11 -16.42 21.89
N GLU A 34 -35.15 -16.30 22.69
CA GLU A 34 -35.48 -15.04 23.37
C GLU A 34 -34.42 -14.65 24.42
N THR A 35 -34.34 -13.35 24.72
CA THR A 35 -33.51 -12.74 25.78
C THR A 35 -31.98 -12.96 25.70
N ASN A 36 -31.31 -12.04 24.98
CA ASN A 36 -30.11 -11.38 25.49
C ASN A 36 -29.97 -10.02 24.80
N GLN A 37 -30.23 -8.93 25.53
CA GLN A 37 -29.92 -7.58 25.05
C GLN A 37 -28.44 -7.27 25.29
N PRO A 38 -27.80 -6.43 24.45
CA PRO A 38 -26.53 -5.82 24.83
C PRO A 38 -26.75 -4.95 26.07
N LEU A 39 -26.08 -5.27 27.17
CA LEU A 39 -26.17 -4.51 28.41
C LEU A 39 -25.37 -3.22 28.30
N ASP A 40 -26.04 -2.10 28.59
CA ASP A 40 -25.53 -0.74 28.49
C ASP A 40 -24.68 -0.39 29.74
N PHE A 41 -23.44 -0.89 29.75
CA PHE A 41 -22.57 -0.90 30.94
C PHE A 41 -21.81 0.42 31.21
N GLU A 42 -22.52 1.55 31.34
CA GLU A 42 -21.91 2.75 31.91
C GLU A 42 -21.79 2.67 33.45
N THR A 43 -20.55 2.60 33.93
CA THR A 43 -20.08 2.76 35.33
C THR A 43 -20.50 1.71 36.36
N LYS A 44 -21.79 1.39 36.54
CA LYS A 44 -22.29 0.76 37.79
C LYS A 44 -21.78 -0.66 38.05
N ASP A 45 -21.86 -1.58 37.10
CA ASP A 45 -21.38 -2.95 37.30
C ASP A 45 -19.85 -3.06 37.31
N TRP A 46 -19.13 -2.05 36.80
CA TRP A 46 -17.67 -2.03 36.81
C TRP A 46 -17.12 -1.82 38.23
N ASP A 47 -17.84 -1.10 39.08
CA ASP A 47 -17.50 -0.92 40.51
C ASP A 47 -17.74 -2.21 41.32
N ARG A 48 -18.82 -2.93 41.04
CA ARG A 48 -19.14 -4.22 41.69
C ARG A 48 -18.03 -5.26 41.53
N LEU A 49 -17.31 -5.25 40.40
CA LEU A 49 -16.18 -6.16 40.19
C LEU A 49 -15.10 -6.03 41.27
N PHE A 50 -14.92 -4.83 41.86
CA PHE A 50 -13.94 -4.61 42.93
C PHE A 50 -14.41 -5.08 44.31
N GLU A 51 -15.70 -5.35 44.52
CA GLU A 51 -16.25 -5.75 45.83
C GLU A 51 -15.81 -7.16 46.27
N ASN A 52 -15.40 -8.01 45.32
CA ASN A 52 -14.87 -9.36 45.57
C ASN A 52 -13.53 -9.61 44.84
N SER A 53 -12.88 -8.56 44.33
CA SER A 53 -11.64 -8.67 43.58
C SER A 53 -10.43 -8.86 44.51
N MET A 54 -9.53 -9.75 44.08
CA MET A 54 -8.13 -9.88 44.53
C MET A 54 -7.27 -8.59 44.34
N PHE A 55 -7.81 -7.57 43.68
CA PHE A 55 -7.21 -6.24 43.53
C PHE A 55 -8.08 -5.19 44.25
N GLU A 56 -7.52 -4.51 45.25
CA GLU A 56 -8.15 -3.35 45.90
C GLU A 56 -8.41 -2.21 44.89
N LYS A 57 -9.50 -1.48 45.08
CA LYS A 57 -9.73 -0.19 44.41
C LYS A 57 -8.65 0.80 44.86
N ASN A 58 -7.82 1.28 43.91
CA ASN A 58 -6.56 2.06 44.08
C ASN A 58 -5.23 1.26 44.16
N THR A 59 -5.20 0.01 43.67
CA THR A 59 -4.06 -0.94 43.77
C THR A 59 -2.69 -0.48 43.23
N LEU A 60 -2.61 0.45 42.26
CA LEU A 60 -1.34 0.80 41.59
C LEU A 60 -0.30 1.47 42.51
N ASN A 61 -0.73 2.04 43.64
CA ASN A 61 0.16 2.75 44.57
C ASN A 61 1.36 1.89 45.00
N ASN A 62 1.13 0.60 45.25
CA ASN A 62 2.13 -0.34 45.77
C ASN A 62 2.98 -1.05 44.69
N TRP A 63 2.81 -0.70 43.41
CA TRP A 63 3.55 -1.32 42.29
C TRP A 63 4.96 -0.74 42.15
N GLU A 64 5.92 -1.53 41.68
CA GLU A 64 7.30 -1.08 41.43
C GLU A 64 7.38 -0.30 40.11
N ILE A 65 8.01 0.88 40.11
CA ILE A 65 8.28 1.68 38.90
C ILE A 65 9.74 1.48 38.51
N ASN A 66 10.01 1.18 37.24
CA ASN A 66 11.35 1.21 36.65
C ASN A 66 11.34 2.09 35.39
N GLY A 67 12.38 2.90 35.16
CA GLY A 67 12.44 3.86 34.05
C GLY A 67 11.96 5.27 34.44
N THR A 68 11.59 6.10 33.45
CA THR A 68 11.46 7.56 33.60
C THR A 68 10.05 8.11 33.35
N ALA A 69 9.12 7.31 32.82
CA ALA A 69 7.87 7.82 32.24
C ALA A 69 6.58 7.56 33.02
N PHE A 70 6.53 6.54 33.89
CA PHE A 70 5.27 6.06 34.47
C PHE A 70 4.80 6.86 35.69
N GLU A 71 3.68 7.57 35.54
CA GLU A 71 2.93 8.17 36.66
C GLU A 71 1.81 7.24 37.16
N LYS A 72 1.40 7.46 38.43
CA LYS A 72 0.31 6.74 39.11
C LYS A 72 -0.73 7.75 39.61
N GLY A 73 -1.99 7.61 39.19
CA GLY A 73 -3.10 8.36 39.77
C GLY A 73 -4.15 8.84 38.76
N PRO A 74 -5.16 9.60 39.20
CA PRO A 74 -6.11 10.23 38.30
C PRO A 74 -5.46 11.40 37.54
N THR A 75 -5.69 11.48 36.23
CA THR A 75 -5.14 12.53 35.36
C THR A 75 -5.67 13.91 35.76
N LYS A 76 -4.80 14.77 36.30
CA LYS A 76 -5.07 16.18 36.67
C LYS A 76 -3.87 17.05 36.30
N GLU A 77 -4.08 18.37 36.27
CA GLU A 77 -3.11 19.38 35.82
C GLU A 77 -1.68 19.15 36.34
N ARG A 78 -0.73 18.93 35.43
CA ARG A 78 0.70 18.89 35.75
C ARG A 78 1.22 20.31 35.99
N VAL A 79 1.75 20.53 37.20
CA VAL A 79 2.56 21.71 37.53
C VAL A 79 4.03 21.30 37.45
N ILE A 80 4.74 21.76 36.41
CA ILE A 80 6.15 21.43 36.21
C ILE A 80 7.02 22.39 37.02
N GLN A 81 7.70 21.88 38.05
CA GLN A 81 8.64 22.66 38.84
C GLN A 81 10.06 22.49 38.31
N LYS A 82 10.64 23.55 37.74
CA LYS A 82 12.07 23.58 37.42
C LYS A 82 12.85 23.93 38.68
N THR A 83 13.73 23.03 39.11
CA THR A 83 14.68 23.28 40.20
C THR A 83 16.05 23.68 39.67
N ASP A 84 16.88 24.26 40.54
CA ASP A 84 18.25 24.70 40.26
C ASP A 84 19.33 23.61 40.54
N GLY A 85 18.90 22.37 40.81
CA GLY A 85 19.77 21.28 41.25
C GLY A 85 20.02 21.22 42.76
N THR A 86 19.65 22.24 43.54
CA THR A 86 19.69 22.22 45.02
C THR A 86 18.40 21.69 45.65
N GLY A 87 17.35 21.48 44.83
CA GLY A 87 15.98 21.24 45.27
C GLY A 87 15.13 22.52 45.36
N SER A 88 15.73 23.70 45.25
CA SER A 88 15.02 24.97 45.23
C SER A 88 14.27 25.17 43.90
N VAL A 89 12.97 25.47 43.97
CA VAL A 89 12.13 25.70 42.78
C VAL A 89 12.39 27.12 42.25
N ILE A 90 13.02 27.21 41.07
CA ILE A 90 13.34 28.48 40.40
C ILE A 90 12.30 28.88 39.34
N LYS A 91 11.45 27.95 38.87
CA LYS A 91 10.27 28.29 38.06
C LYS A 91 9.16 27.28 38.24
N GLU A 92 7.98 27.74 38.62
CA GLU A 92 6.74 26.98 38.60
C GLU A 92 6.04 27.19 37.24
N LEU A 93 5.95 26.16 36.42
CA LEU A 93 5.19 26.15 35.17
C LEU A 93 3.83 25.51 35.41
N ARG A 94 2.82 26.36 35.65
CA ARG A 94 1.41 25.97 35.51
C ARG A 94 1.04 26.06 34.03
N LEU A 95 0.77 24.91 33.41
CA LEU A 95 0.45 24.82 31.99
C LEU A 95 -0.99 25.27 31.73
N ASN A 96 -1.17 26.57 31.51
CA ASN A 96 -2.44 27.10 31.03
C ASN A 96 -2.52 26.88 29.50
N LEU A 97 -3.53 26.12 29.05
CA LEU A 97 -3.58 25.47 27.72
C LEU A 97 -3.69 26.40 26.49
N ILE A 98 -3.59 27.72 26.69
CA ILE A 98 -3.99 28.74 25.71
C ILE A 98 -2.84 29.16 24.77
N ASP A 99 -1.58 29.12 25.24
CA ASP A 99 -0.48 29.78 24.52
C ASP A 99 0.17 28.94 23.39
N ARG A 100 -0.12 27.62 23.29
CA ARG A 100 0.28 26.72 22.17
C ARG A 100 -0.68 25.52 21.99
N PRO A 101 -1.93 25.73 21.52
CA PRO A 101 -2.96 24.69 21.43
C PRO A 101 -2.74 23.62 20.35
N GLU A 102 -1.75 23.79 19.46
CA GLU A 102 -1.39 22.82 18.40
C GLU A 102 -0.44 21.70 18.84
N LEU A 103 0.28 21.84 19.98
CA LEU A 103 1.40 20.94 20.30
C LEU A 103 1.14 19.99 21.48
N TYR A 104 0.17 20.27 22.35
CA TYR A 104 0.02 19.56 23.62
C TYR A 104 -1.44 19.38 24.03
N ARG A 105 -1.99 18.18 23.83
CA ARG A 105 -3.25 17.74 24.45
C ARG A 105 -3.10 16.29 24.87
N GLN A 106 -3.18 16.01 26.18
CA GLN A 106 -3.45 14.65 26.63
C GLN A 106 -4.88 14.30 26.18
N PRO A 107 -5.15 13.12 25.59
CA PRO A 107 -6.51 12.75 25.22
C PRO A 107 -7.45 12.74 26.42
N ASN A 108 -8.68 13.18 26.20
CA ASN A 108 -9.75 12.93 27.15
C ASN A 108 -10.13 11.44 27.06
N PHE A 109 -10.36 10.79 28.20
CA PHE A 109 -10.79 9.39 28.27
C PHE A 109 -12.09 9.30 29.07
N SER A 110 -13.11 8.66 28.51
CA SER A 110 -14.36 8.40 29.25
C SER A 110 -14.12 7.38 30.37
N GLY A 111 -14.62 7.68 31.56
CA GLY A 111 -14.54 6.77 32.71
C GLY A 111 -13.24 6.81 33.53
N ILE A 112 -12.32 7.76 33.31
CA ILE A 112 -11.13 7.94 34.17
C ILE A 112 -11.43 8.64 35.52
N LYS A 113 -12.67 9.05 35.78
CA LYS A 113 -13.07 9.54 37.11
C LYS A 113 -12.81 8.47 38.18
N ASP A 114 -11.90 8.80 39.09
CA ASP A 114 -11.65 8.11 40.36
C ASP A 114 -11.21 6.62 40.22
N SER A 115 -10.49 6.30 39.14
CA SER A 115 -9.83 4.99 38.90
C SER A 115 -8.32 5.12 38.68
N PRO A 116 -7.50 4.17 39.17
CA PRO A 116 -6.04 4.19 38.98
C PRO A 116 -5.64 3.63 37.61
N PHE A 117 -4.87 4.42 36.86
CA PHE A 117 -4.21 4.00 35.62
C PHE A 117 -2.70 4.18 35.73
N ALA A 118 -1.96 3.25 35.13
CA ALA A 118 -0.57 3.44 34.75
C ALA A 118 -0.57 4.17 33.40
N ASN A 119 0.22 5.22 33.28
CA ASN A 119 0.29 6.04 32.08
C ASN A 119 1.76 6.38 31.78
N SER A 120 2.23 6.09 30.57
CA SER A 120 3.57 6.50 30.10
C SER A 120 3.57 7.84 29.36
N PHE A 121 2.42 8.40 28.97
CA PHE A 121 2.36 9.65 28.19
C PHE A 121 3.13 10.79 28.85
N HIS A 122 4.07 11.38 28.10
CA HIS A 122 4.82 12.53 28.55
C HIS A 122 4.34 13.82 27.83
N PRO A 123 3.96 14.89 28.57
CA PRO A 123 3.43 16.13 27.99
C PRO A 123 4.52 17.07 27.43
N ASP A 124 5.79 16.65 27.45
CA ASP A 124 6.83 17.24 26.61
C ASP A 124 7.16 16.20 25.55
N VAL A 125 6.68 16.45 24.32
CA VAL A 125 6.80 15.59 23.14
C VAL A 125 8.23 15.52 22.61
N THR A 126 9.23 16.14 23.25
CA THR A 126 10.65 15.87 22.97
C THR A 126 11.23 14.76 23.85
N VAL A 127 10.54 14.38 24.93
CA VAL A 127 10.97 13.35 25.88
C VAL A 127 10.37 12.00 25.49
N ARG A 128 11.24 11.08 25.07
CA ARG A 128 10.85 9.69 24.77
C ARG A 128 10.50 8.95 26.05
N ALA A 129 9.23 8.62 26.20
CA ALA A 129 8.68 7.94 27.36
C ALA A 129 9.06 6.45 27.38
N LYS A 130 9.86 6.02 28.36
CA LYS A 130 10.17 4.59 28.56
C LYS A 130 10.14 4.16 30.01
N GLY A 131 9.80 2.90 30.24
CA GLY A 131 9.86 2.24 31.54
C GLY A 131 8.88 1.08 31.69
N SER A 132 8.62 0.69 32.93
CA SER A 132 7.57 -0.27 33.28
C SER A 132 7.03 -0.07 34.70
N LEU A 133 5.86 -0.66 34.93
CA LEU A 133 5.18 -0.75 36.21
C LEU A 133 4.85 -2.22 36.50
N THR A 134 5.39 -2.75 37.60
CA THR A 134 5.24 -4.17 38.00
C THR A 134 4.40 -4.31 39.26
N SER A 135 3.36 -5.15 39.25
CA SER A 135 2.56 -5.41 40.44
C SER A 135 3.34 -6.15 41.52
N ILE A 136 2.94 -5.98 42.78
CA ILE A 136 3.25 -6.97 43.81
C ILE A 136 2.72 -8.35 43.39
N PRO A 137 3.36 -9.45 43.81
CA PRO A 137 2.85 -10.78 43.51
C PRO A 137 1.53 -11.10 44.21
N PHE A 138 0.60 -11.69 43.47
CA PHE A 138 -0.73 -12.14 43.94
C PHE A 138 -0.95 -13.62 43.63
N VAL A 139 -2.07 -14.19 44.08
CA VAL A 139 -2.52 -15.57 43.74
C VAL A 139 -3.74 -15.48 42.84
N ILE A 140 -3.80 -16.29 41.78
CA ILE A 140 -4.94 -16.30 40.85
C ILE A 140 -6.12 -17.06 41.48
N GLU A 141 -7.06 -16.35 42.09
CA GLU A 141 -8.24 -16.91 42.76
C GLU A 141 -9.47 -17.00 41.84
N HIS A 142 -9.43 -16.31 40.70
CA HIS A 142 -10.54 -16.08 39.78
C HIS A 142 -10.31 -16.72 38.41
N ASP A 143 -11.38 -16.98 37.66
CA ASP A 143 -11.31 -17.55 36.30
C ASP A 143 -10.82 -16.54 35.24
N TYR A 144 -11.03 -15.25 35.48
CA TYR A 144 -10.65 -14.15 34.59
C TYR A 144 -9.94 -13.02 35.37
N ILE A 145 -9.01 -12.33 34.70
CA ILE A 145 -8.54 -11.00 35.10
C ILE A 145 -8.95 -10.02 34.00
N VAL A 146 -9.79 -9.05 34.34
CA VAL A 146 -10.28 -8.00 33.43
C VAL A 146 -9.59 -6.68 33.71
N PHE A 147 -9.36 -5.88 32.68
CA PHE A 147 -8.73 -4.55 32.80
C PHE A 147 -9.07 -3.63 31.63
N LYS A 148 -8.75 -2.35 31.76
CA LYS A 148 -8.96 -1.32 30.74
C LYS A 148 -7.64 -0.83 30.17
N MET A 149 -7.59 -0.62 28.85
CA MET A 149 -6.37 -0.21 28.14
C MET A 149 -6.65 0.71 26.94
N ALA A 150 -5.73 1.63 26.66
CA ALA A 150 -5.67 2.49 25.47
C ALA A 150 -4.20 2.86 25.14
N SER A 151 -3.97 3.43 23.94
CA SER A 151 -2.65 3.90 23.48
C SER A 151 -2.82 4.98 22.40
N GLY A 152 -1.78 5.79 22.17
CA GLY A 152 -1.82 6.93 21.26
C GLY A 152 -1.65 6.61 19.77
N ILE A 153 -0.98 5.51 19.44
CA ILE A 153 -0.67 5.12 18.05
C ILE A 153 -0.81 3.61 17.86
N PRO A 154 -1.03 3.13 16.61
CA PRO A 154 -1.15 1.69 16.33
C PRO A 154 0.06 0.91 16.87
N THR A 155 -0.21 -0.09 17.70
CA THR A 155 0.86 -0.69 18.51
C THR A 155 1.73 -1.67 17.74
N TYR A 156 3.01 -1.65 18.11
CA TYR A 156 4.00 -2.62 17.67
C TYR A 156 4.13 -3.67 18.79
N PRO A 157 3.72 -4.94 18.55
CA PRO A 157 3.81 -5.98 19.56
C PRO A 157 5.24 -6.09 20.11
N GLY A 158 5.36 -6.22 21.43
CA GLY A 158 6.65 -6.22 22.13
C GLY A 158 7.22 -4.84 22.48
N LEU A 159 6.75 -3.72 21.90
CA LEU A 159 7.18 -2.37 22.34
C LEU A 159 6.31 -1.77 23.44
N MET A 160 5.01 -2.05 23.45
CA MET A 160 4.07 -1.64 24.51
C MET A 160 3.10 -2.78 24.80
N ALA A 161 3.02 -3.24 26.05
CA ALA A 161 2.07 -4.29 26.43
C ALA A 161 1.79 -4.36 27.94
N VAL A 162 0.70 -5.05 28.26
CA VAL A 162 0.36 -5.57 29.60
C VAL A 162 0.61 -7.08 29.58
N ASN A 163 1.56 -7.55 30.39
CA ASN A 163 1.87 -8.96 30.56
C ASN A 163 1.25 -9.51 31.85
N LEU A 164 0.71 -10.72 31.82
CA LEU A 164 0.56 -11.57 33.01
C LEU A 164 1.77 -12.49 33.12
N ILE A 165 2.48 -12.42 34.24
CA ILE A 165 3.68 -13.20 34.53
C ILE A 165 3.36 -14.24 35.61
N VAL A 166 3.68 -15.51 35.35
CA VAL A 166 3.55 -16.63 36.31
C VAL A 166 4.88 -17.38 36.35
N ASN A 167 5.39 -17.66 37.56
CA ASN A 167 6.69 -18.34 37.77
C ASN A 167 7.85 -17.72 36.97
N GLY A 168 7.86 -16.39 36.82
CA GLY A 168 8.88 -15.63 36.09
C GLY A 168 8.76 -15.66 34.55
N LYS A 169 7.72 -16.28 34.00
CA LYS A 169 7.44 -16.32 32.55
C LYS A 169 6.18 -15.53 32.22
N ILE A 170 6.16 -14.81 31.10
CA ILE A 170 4.94 -14.25 30.54
C ILE A 170 4.06 -15.42 30.07
N VAL A 171 2.80 -15.46 30.52
CA VAL A 171 1.82 -16.51 30.19
C VAL A 171 0.56 -15.97 29.51
N ARG A 172 0.31 -14.66 29.61
CA ARG A 172 -0.64 -13.91 28.77
C ARG A 172 -0.02 -12.56 28.46
N GLN A 173 -0.33 -12.01 27.29
CA GLN A 173 0.12 -10.69 26.87
C GLN A 173 -0.99 -9.99 26.11
N ALA A 174 -1.25 -8.73 26.44
CA ALA A 174 -2.16 -7.84 25.73
C ALA A 174 -1.39 -6.63 25.22
N PHE A 175 -1.65 -6.25 23.97
CA PHE A 175 -1.25 -4.97 23.40
C PHE A 175 -2.49 -4.35 22.72
N PRO A 176 -2.62 -3.02 22.67
CA PRO A 176 -3.78 -2.36 22.08
C PRO A 176 -3.92 -2.67 20.58
N GLU A 177 -4.94 -3.44 20.21
CA GLU A 177 -5.27 -3.77 18.81
C GLU A 177 -6.13 -2.65 18.19
N TYR A 178 -5.56 -1.87 17.27
CA TYR A 178 -6.20 -0.69 16.66
C TYR A 178 -7.16 -1.07 15.51
N ASP A 179 -8.39 -0.56 15.51
CA ASP A 179 -9.39 -0.73 14.43
C ASP A 179 -9.61 0.59 13.65
N GLU A 180 -9.01 0.68 12.46
CA GLU A 180 -9.11 1.83 11.55
C GLU A 180 -10.54 2.18 11.12
N ILE A 181 -11.40 1.16 10.97
CA ILE A 181 -12.73 1.35 10.37
C ILE A 181 -13.63 2.14 11.32
N ASN A 182 -13.45 1.96 12.63
CA ASN A 182 -14.31 2.55 13.65
C ASN A 182 -13.96 4.01 14.00
N LEU A 183 -12.76 4.51 13.69
CA LEU A 183 -12.39 5.91 13.87
C LEU A 183 -12.69 6.76 12.62
N TRP A 184 -12.31 6.27 11.43
CA TRP A 184 -12.50 6.99 10.15
C TRP A 184 -13.97 7.31 9.81
N ASN A 185 -14.93 6.56 10.36
CA ASN A 185 -16.36 6.79 10.12
C ASN A 185 -17.05 7.67 11.17
N ARG A 186 -16.33 8.21 12.17
CA ARG A 186 -16.89 9.12 13.19
C ARG A 186 -16.78 10.61 12.81
N GLY A 187 -15.79 10.98 11.99
CA GLY A 187 -15.75 12.30 11.36
C GLY A 187 -16.80 12.43 10.25
N THR A 188 -17.58 13.51 10.25
CA THR A 188 -18.52 13.78 9.16
C THR A 188 -17.75 14.06 7.87
N ARG A 189 -18.14 13.41 6.76
CA ARG A 189 -17.41 13.51 5.46
C ARG A 189 -17.60 14.86 4.73
N ASN A 190 -17.95 15.92 5.45
CA ASN A 190 -18.39 17.19 4.89
C ASN A 190 -17.30 18.28 4.88
N ASN A 191 -16.30 18.23 5.77
CA ASN A 191 -15.18 19.17 5.74
C ASN A 191 -13.86 18.58 6.29
N PRO A 192 -13.01 17.98 5.42
CA PRO A 192 -11.78 17.32 5.86
C PRO A 192 -10.70 18.27 6.41
N ILE A 193 -10.89 19.59 6.30
CA ILE A 193 -9.95 20.62 6.78
C ILE A 193 -10.37 21.17 8.16
N PHE A 194 -11.59 20.89 8.65
CA PHE A 194 -12.04 21.37 9.97
C PHE A 194 -12.49 20.26 10.92
N ASP A 195 -13.14 19.20 10.44
CA ASP A 195 -13.59 18.08 11.29
C ASP A 195 -12.41 17.26 11.88
N ARG A 196 -11.16 17.54 11.43
CA ARG A 196 -9.91 17.02 12.01
C ARG A 196 -9.39 17.79 13.23
N TYR A 197 -9.89 19.00 13.52
CA TYR A 197 -9.28 19.92 14.50
C TYR A 197 -10.01 19.97 15.86
N ASP A 198 -11.15 19.29 16.01
CA ASP A 198 -11.92 19.26 17.26
C ASP A 198 -11.37 18.23 18.27
N ALA A 199 -10.08 18.36 18.58
CA ALA A 199 -9.35 17.48 19.50
C ALA A 199 -9.84 17.61 20.96
N ASP A 200 -10.58 18.67 21.30
CA ASP A 200 -11.21 18.82 22.62
C ASP A 200 -12.35 17.80 22.84
N ASN A 201 -13.00 17.38 21.74
CA ASN A 201 -14.06 16.36 21.73
C ASN A 201 -13.58 14.94 21.38
N TYR A 202 -12.29 14.73 21.09
CA TYR A 202 -11.74 13.39 20.84
C TYR A 202 -11.55 12.59 22.13
N ILE A 203 -12.60 11.87 22.51
CA ILE A 203 -12.56 10.91 23.62
C ILE A 203 -12.04 9.56 23.10
N LEU A 204 -10.85 9.17 23.53
CA LEU A 204 -10.35 7.81 23.26
C LEU A 204 -11.05 6.80 24.18
N PRO A 205 -11.70 5.75 23.63
CA PRO A 205 -12.36 4.74 24.45
C PRO A 205 -11.33 3.84 25.12
N LEU A 206 -11.44 3.68 26.44
CA LEU A 206 -10.73 2.63 27.17
C LEU A 206 -11.37 1.27 26.84
N GLU A 207 -10.68 0.47 26.04
CA GLU A 207 -11.12 -0.87 25.68
C GLU A 207 -10.97 -1.85 26.85
N ILE A 208 -11.85 -2.85 26.92
CA ILE A 208 -11.80 -3.89 27.94
C ILE A 208 -11.06 -5.11 27.40
N TYR A 209 -9.99 -5.50 28.11
CA TYR A 209 -9.19 -6.70 27.85
C TYR A 209 -9.40 -7.72 28.97
N ILE A 210 -9.30 -9.00 28.62
CA ILE A 210 -9.62 -10.13 29.50
C ILE A 210 -8.54 -11.20 29.36
N PHE A 211 -7.78 -11.47 30.43
CA PHE A 211 -7.00 -12.70 30.53
C PHE A 211 -7.91 -13.83 31.03
N ASP A 212 -8.05 -14.90 30.24
CA ASP A 212 -8.62 -16.17 30.73
C ASP A 212 -7.51 -16.95 31.45
N VAL A 213 -7.73 -17.27 32.72
CA VAL A 213 -6.69 -17.74 33.65
C VAL A 213 -7.13 -18.98 34.45
N LYS A 214 -8.16 -19.70 34.00
CA LYS A 214 -8.69 -20.92 34.64
C LYS A 214 -7.65 -22.02 34.83
N ASP A 215 -6.77 -22.18 33.85
CA ASP A 215 -5.59 -23.05 33.83
C ASP A 215 -4.46 -22.58 34.77
N LEU A 216 -4.48 -21.30 35.15
CA LEU A 216 -3.50 -20.66 36.04
C LEU A 216 -4.01 -20.52 37.49
N LYS A 217 -5.20 -21.06 37.80
CA LYS A 217 -5.84 -20.92 39.11
C LYS A 217 -4.98 -21.48 40.25
N ASN A 218 -4.93 -20.75 41.36
CA ASN A 218 -4.05 -20.93 42.52
C ASN A 218 -2.54 -20.73 42.26
N GLN A 219 -2.11 -20.34 41.05
CA GLN A 219 -0.70 -20.01 40.80
C GLN A 219 -0.37 -18.58 41.24
N LYS A 220 0.91 -18.37 41.60
CA LYS A 220 1.44 -17.04 41.98
C LYS A 220 1.82 -16.25 40.73
N ALA A 221 1.31 -15.03 40.62
CA ALA A 221 1.39 -14.21 39.43
C ALA A 221 1.72 -12.73 39.72
N GLN A 222 2.13 -12.01 38.68
CA GLN A 222 2.31 -10.55 38.66
C GLN A 222 1.77 -9.98 37.34
N ILE A 223 1.36 -8.72 37.35
CA ILE A 223 1.10 -7.94 36.13
C ILE A 223 2.29 -7.02 35.87
N HIS A 224 2.71 -6.91 34.62
CA HIS A 224 3.79 -6.02 34.18
C HIS A 224 3.33 -5.20 32.97
N ILE A 225 3.17 -3.90 33.18
CA ILE A 225 2.82 -2.92 32.14
C ILE A 225 4.12 -2.25 31.72
N TYR A 226 4.43 -2.17 30.43
CA TYR A 226 5.69 -1.55 29.99
C TYR A 226 5.57 -0.81 28.67
N ASP A 227 6.52 0.10 28.50
CA ASP A 227 6.71 0.94 27.32
C ASP A 227 8.21 1.06 27.00
N GLU A 228 8.61 0.50 25.87
CA GLU A 228 9.94 0.58 25.27
C GLU A 228 9.94 1.43 23.99
N MET A 229 8.81 2.07 23.67
CA MET A 229 8.61 2.79 22.43
C MET A 229 9.45 4.08 22.41
N ASP A 230 10.15 4.32 21.31
CA ASP A 230 11.20 5.36 21.26
C ASP A 230 10.72 6.66 20.61
N LEU A 231 9.53 7.11 21.03
CA LEU A 231 8.69 8.05 20.29
C LEU A 231 8.06 9.14 21.15
N PHE A 232 7.41 10.06 20.45
CA PHE A 232 6.72 11.22 20.98
C PHE A 232 5.23 10.91 21.25
N ASP A 233 4.56 10.24 20.30
CA ASP A 233 3.16 9.78 20.44
C ASP A 233 3.02 8.31 20.89
N GLY A 234 4.16 7.65 21.14
CA GLY A 234 4.20 6.30 21.72
C GLY A 234 3.93 6.35 23.22
N TRP A 235 2.74 5.89 23.63
CA TRP A 235 2.38 5.75 25.04
C TRP A 235 1.28 4.70 25.24
N ILE A 236 1.21 4.15 26.46
CA ILE A 236 0.19 3.19 26.91
C ILE A 236 -0.49 3.70 28.19
N VAL A 237 -1.81 3.58 28.23
CA VAL A 237 -2.65 3.76 29.42
C VAL A 237 -3.28 2.41 29.76
N ALA A 238 -3.02 1.88 30.95
CA ALA A 238 -3.58 0.59 31.39
C ALA A 238 -3.91 0.60 32.89
N GLY A 239 -5.07 0.05 33.28
CA GLY A 239 -5.57 0.16 34.66
C GLY A 239 -6.89 -0.54 34.92
N SER A 240 -7.49 -0.25 36.08
CA SER A 240 -8.74 -0.87 36.55
C SER A 240 -8.73 -2.41 36.51
N PHE A 241 -7.65 -3.04 36.96
CA PHE A 241 -7.52 -4.51 37.04
C PHE A 241 -8.47 -5.10 38.10
N ALA A 242 -9.27 -6.09 37.72
CA ALA A 242 -10.14 -6.84 38.64
C ALA A 242 -10.14 -8.34 38.35
N GLY A 243 -10.22 -9.17 39.38
CA GLY A 243 -10.48 -10.60 39.25
C GLY A 243 -11.98 -10.89 39.22
N THR A 244 -12.44 -11.79 38.36
CA THR A 244 -13.85 -12.21 38.32
C THR A 244 -14.02 -13.65 37.83
N ASN A 245 -15.11 -14.29 38.25
CA ASN A 245 -15.56 -15.59 37.70
C ASN A 245 -16.68 -15.40 36.64
N GLU A 246 -17.18 -14.18 36.45
CA GLU A 246 -18.20 -13.85 35.46
C GLU A 246 -17.57 -13.71 34.06
N ASN A 247 -18.13 -14.37 33.03
CA ASN A 247 -17.60 -14.32 31.68
C ASN A 247 -17.88 -12.95 31.03
N PHE A 248 -16.90 -12.05 31.12
CA PHE A 248 -17.05 -10.67 30.66
C PHE A 248 -16.95 -10.52 29.13
N THR A 249 -17.48 -9.42 28.58
CA THR A 249 -17.38 -9.08 27.14
C THR A 249 -16.22 -8.12 26.89
N GLY A 250 -15.26 -8.52 26.06
CA GLY A 250 -14.06 -7.73 25.76
C GLY A 250 -13.04 -8.52 24.92
N LYS A 251 -11.88 -7.93 24.65
CA LYS A 251 -10.77 -8.56 23.93
C LYS A 251 -10.13 -9.66 24.79
N LYS A 252 -10.49 -10.90 24.49
CA LYS A 252 -10.14 -12.08 25.29
C LYS A 252 -8.81 -12.71 24.85
N ILE A 253 -7.97 -13.02 25.83
CA ILE A 253 -6.61 -13.57 25.66
C ILE A 253 -6.48 -14.79 26.59
N ASP A 254 -6.38 -15.97 25.99
CA ASP A 254 -6.40 -17.28 26.65
C ASP A 254 -5.05 -18.02 26.58
N GLY A 255 -4.03 -17.40 25.99
CA GLY A 255 -2.70 -18.00 25.80
C GLY A 255 -2.56 -18.86 24.54
N THR A 256 -3.56 -18.87 23.65
CA THR A 256 -3.44 -19.52 22.33
C THR A 256 -2.55 -18.75 21.35
N LYS A 257 -2.59 -17.40 21.38
CA LYS A 257 -1.64 -16.54 20.65
C LYS A 257 -0.23 -16.67 21.26
N PRO A 258 0.85 -16.78 20.45
CA PRO A 258 2.22 -16.70 20.94
C PRO A 258 2.52 -15.42 21.71
N ILE A 259 3.49 -15.48 22.63
CA ILE A 259 3.98 -14.31 23.36
C ILE A 259 5.03 -13.59 22.51
N VAL A 260 4.90 -12.26 22.36
CA VAL A 260 5.92 -11.45 21.70
C VAL A 260 6.96 -11.01 22.73
N GLN A 261 8.23 -11.25 22.40
CA GLN A 261 9.38 -11.05 23.28
C GLN A 261 10.62 -10.60 22.50
N LYS A 262 11.57 -9.97 23.20
CA LYS A 262 12.81 -9.47 22.59
C LYS A 262 13.68 -10.62 22.08
N VAL A 263 14.04 -10.58 20.81
CA VAL A 263 14.85 -11.62 20.13
C VAL A 263 16.10 -11.01 19.50
N GLU A 264 17.21 -11.73 19.61
CA GLU A 264 18.42 -11.52 18.81
C GLU A 264 19.12 -12.86 18.57
N ASP A 265 19.20 -13.31 17.32
CA ASP A 265 19.89 -14.55 16.93
C ASP A 265 20.74 -14.36 15.67
N LYS A 266 21.73 -15.22 15.47
CA LYS A 266 22.68 -15.18 14.35
C LYS A 266 23.05 -16.59 13.87
N LYS A 267 22.87 -16.85 12.58
CA LYS A 267 23.27 -18.10 11.91
C LYS A 267 24.25 -17.82 10.76
N SER A 268 25.00 -18.84 10.36
CA SER A 268 25.94 -18.76 9.24
C SER A 268 25.93 -20.05 8.45
N PHE A 269 25.92 -19.93 7.13
CA PHE A 269 25.81 -21.04 6.19
C PHE A 269 26.48 -20.66 4.86
N ILE A 270 26.60 -21.60 3.93
CA ILE A 270 27.00 -21.33 2.55
C ILE A 270 25.72 -21.21 1.70
N ALA A 271 25.69 -20.29 0.74
CA ALA A 271 24.63 -20.21 -0.27
C ALA A 271 24.80 -21.35 -1.30
N GLU A 272 24.48 -22.57 -0.89
CA GLU A 272 24.52 -23.79 -1.72
C GLU A 272 23.17 -24.13 -2.38
N LYS A 273 22.18 -23.24 -2.24
CA LYS A 273 20.81 -23.36 -2.73
C LYS A 273 20.24 -22.01 -3.14
N LYS A 274 19.28 -22.01 -4.07
CA LYS A 274 18.72 -20.78 -4.62
C LYS A 274 17.99 -19.93 -3.59
N TYR A 275 17.25 -20.54 -2.66
CA TYR A 275 16.40 -19.84 -1.70
C TYR A 275 16.74 -20.17 -0.25
N LEU A 276 16.80 -19.12 0.58
CA LEU A 276 16.62 -19.21 2.02
C LEU A 276 15.14 -19.03 2.34
N ASN A 277 14.49 -20.07 2.86
CA ASN A 277 13.13 -20.02 3.40
C ASN A 277 13.18 -19.78 4.93
N ILE A 278 12.41 -18.80 5.39
CA ILE A 278 12.29 -18.36 6.80
C ILE A 278 10.81 -18.47 7.20
N PRO A 279 10.44 -19.18 8.28
CA PRO A 279 9.06 -19.22 8.75
C PRO A 279 8.63 -17.85 9.31
N ALA A 280 7.44 -17.38 8.95
CA ALA A 280 6.97 -16.03 9.28
C ALA A 280 5.45 -15.98 9.56
N ASN A 281 5.01 -14.94 10.25
CA ASN A 281 3.58 -14.67 10.49
C ASN A 281 3.23 -13.18 10.30
N GLY A 282 1.94 -12.88 10.16
CA GLY A 282 1.37 -11.57 9.87
C GLY A 282 1.34 -10.58 11.03
N ALA A 283 2.12 -10.82 12.10
CA ALA A 283 2.31 -9.83 13.15
C ALA A 283 2.98 -8.55 12.61
N SER A 284 2.81 -7.42 13.31
CA SER A 284 3.34 -6.13 12.85
C SER A 284 4.87 -6.18 12.75
N ALA A 285 5.41 -6.08 11.52
CA ALA A 285 6.82 -6.29 11.25
C ALA A 285 7.75 -5.38 12.09
N VAL A 286 8.50 -6.01 13.00
CA VAL A 286 9.41 -5.42 13.99
C VAL A 286 10.79 -6.10 14.02
N ASP A 287 10.89 -7.35 13.58
CA ASP A 287 12.16 -8.05 13.45
C ASP A 287 12.90 -7.51 12.25
N VAL A 288 14.14 -7.08 12.46
CA VAL A 288 15.06 -6.74 11.38
C VAL A 288 15.94 -7.95 11.12
N VAL A 289 15.65 -8.65 10.02
CA VAL A 289 16.53 -9.66 9.44
C VAL A 289 17.53 -8.95 8.54
N LYS A 290 18.82 -9.15 8.80
CA LYS A 290 19.91 -8.65 7.97
C LYS A 290 20.70 -9.82 7.41
N LEU A 291 20.96 -9.78 6.11
CA LEU A 291 21.84 -10.71 5.42
C LEU A 291 23.15 -10.00 5.12
N LYS A 292 24.26 -10.61 5.51
CA LYS A 292 25.62 -10.14 5.21
C LYS A 292 26.39 -11.12 4.34
N VAL A 293 27.22 -10.57 3.46
CA VAL A 293 28.20 -11.28 2.62
C VAL A 293 29.51 -10.50 2.64
N ASP A 294 30.63 -11.20 2.80
CA ASP A 294 31.98 -10.62 2.90
C ASP A 294 32.08 -9.43 3.89
N GLY A 295 31.31 -9.49 4.99
CA GLY A 295 31.22 -8.48 6.04
C GLY A 295 30.27 -7.30 5.78
N LYS A 296 29.92 -7.01 4.52
CA LYS A 296 28.94 -5.97 4.14
C LYS A 296 27.50 -6.47 4.41
N VAL A 297 26.61 -5.58 4.85
CA VAL A 297 25.15 -5.84 4.79
C VAL A 297 24.73 -5.67 3.35
N VAL A 298 24.07 -6.67 2.78
CA VAL A 298 23.63 -6.69 1.38
C VAL A 298 22.12 -6.70 1.22
N GLN A 299 21.38 -7.09 2.27
CA GLN A 299 19.92 -7.01 2.31
C GLN A 299 19.43 -6.82 3.76
N GLU A 300 18.38 -6.02 3.91
CA GLU A 300 17.65 -5.84 5.17
C GLU A 300 16.15 -6.04 4.91
N ILE A 301 15.49 -6.87 5.72
CA ILE A 301 14.05 -7.10 5.65
C ILE A 301 13.48 -6.89 7.05
N CYS A 302 12.44 -6.07 7.14
CA CYS A 302 11.63 -6.02 8.35
C CYS A 302 10.48 -7.04 8.22
N MET A 303 10.34 -7.96 9.17
CA MET A 303 9.31 -9.00 9.16
C MET A 303 8.93 -9.38 10.61
N SER A 304 8.20 -10.48 10.78
CA SER A 304 8.03 -11.18 12.05
C SER A 304 8.34 -12.65 11.81
N ALA A 305 9.56 -13.06 12.18
CA ALA A 305 10.03 -14.43 11.95
C ALA A 305 9.79 -15.31 13.18
N THR A 306 9.67 -16.61 12.96
CA THR A 306 9.14 -17.53 13.98
C THR A 306 9.51 -18.98 13.68
N ASP A 307 9.12 -19.90 14.57
CA ASP A 307 9.27 -21.35 14.34
C ASP A 307 8.22 -21.88 13.32
N GLU A 308 8.52 -22.99 12.65
CA GLU A 308 7.66 -23.59 11.61
C GLU A 308 6.25 -23.92 12.14
N LYS A 309 6.12 -24.24 13.43
CA LYS A 309 4.84 -24.50 14.10
C LYS A 309 3.96 -23.24 14.24
N SER A 310 4.57 -22.06 14.32
CA SER A 310 3.92 -20.76 14.55
C SER A 310 3.87 -19.88 13.30
N ALA A 311 4.24 -20.44 12.14
CA ALA A 311 4.27 -19.76 10.86
C ALA A 311 2.90 -19.79 10.15
N GLU A 312 2.52 -18.64 9.58
CA GLU A 312 1.36 -18.51 8.69
C GLU A 312 1.77 -18.59 7.22
N PHE A 313 3.03 -18.27 6.92
CA PHE A 313 3.65 -18.36 5.60
C PHE A 313 5.17 -18.51 5.72
N TRP A 314 5.85 -18.72 4.60
CA TRP A 314 7.31 -18.67 4.51
C TRP A 314 7.72 -17.38 3.80
N GLN A 315 8.62 -16.60 4.40
CA GLN A 315 9.33 -15.54 3.69
C GLN A 315 10.58 -16.15 3.04
N PHE A 316 10.87 -15.78 1.79
CA PHE A 316 12.08 -16.22 1.11
C PHE A 316 13.10 -15.07 0.91
N ILE A 317 14.36 -15.45 0.72
CA ILE A 317 15.40 -14.63 0.14
C ILE A 317 16.04 -15.41 -1.00
N ASP A 318 16.12 -14.82 -2.19
CA ASP A 318 16.90 -15.37 -3.31
C ASP A 318 18.40 -15.13 -3.05
N LEU A 319 19.20 -16.19 -3.15
CA LEU A 319 20.63 -16.21 -2.86
C LEU A 319 21.49 -16.30 -4.14
N SER A 320 20.89 -16.32 -5.34
CA SER A 320 21.60 -16.61 -6.61
C SER A 320 22.81 -15.71 -6.84
N ILE A 321 22.69 -14.41 -6.52
CA ILE A 321 23.78 -13.43 -6.67
C ILE A 321 24.93 -13.59 -5.67
N TRP A 322 24.80 -14.52 -4.71
CA TRP A 322 25.79 -14.85 -3.70
C TRP A 322 26.12 -16.36 -3.66
N GLU A 323 25.84 -17.11 -4.73
CA GLU A 323 26.11 -18.56 -4.80
C GLU A 323 27.53 -18.93 -4.34
N GLY A 324 27.64 -19.95 -3.48
CA GLY A 324 28.90 -20.42 -2.91
C GLY A 324 29.54 -19.49 -1.86
N LYS A 325 28.99 -18.29 -1.59
CA LYS A 325 29.47 -17.40 -0.53
C LYS A 325 29.06 -17.89 0.86
N LYS A 326 29.87 -17.53 1.86
CA LYS A 326 29.43 -17.56 3.26
C LYS A 326 28.43 -16.43 3.50
N ILE A 327 27.24 -16.80 3.95
CA ILE A 327 26.21 -15.89 4.42
C ILE A 327 26.29 -15.78 5.94
N GLU A 328 26.17 -14.56 6.47
CA GLU A 328 25.91 -14.32 7.90
C GLU A 328 24.53 -13.69 8.04
N LEU A 329 23.58 -14.46 8.57
CA LEU A 329 22.21 -14.05 8.81
C LEU A 329 22.08 -13.61 10.27
N SER A 330 21.50 -12.43 10.52
CA SER A 330 21.20 -11.97 11.88
C SER A 330 19.80 -11.41 11.97
N LEU A 331 19.05 -11.82 12.99
CA LEU A 331 17.73 -11.28 13.33
C LEU A 331 17.84 -10.47 14.61
N LYS A 332 17.15 -9.33 14.68
CA LYS A 332 16.97 -8.58 15.93
C LYS A 332 15.62 -7.84 15.96
N GLY A 333 14.84 -8.03 17.03
CA GLY A 333 13.55 -7.36 17.19
C GLY A 333 12.70 -7.91 18.33
N TRP A 334 11.44 -8.19 18.03
CA TRP A 334 10.40 -8.62 18.95
C TRP A 334 9.57 -9.73 18.28
N GLY A 335 10.04 -10.97 18.43
CA GLY A 335 9.54 -12.14 17.73
C GLY A 335 8.55 -12.94 18.58
N THR A 336 7.86 -13.88 17.92
CA THR A 336 6.88 -14.80 18.55
C THR A 336 7.49 -16.11 19.06
N SER A 337 8.77 -16.36 18.77
CA SER A 337 9.51 -17.57 19.16
C SER A 337 10.72 -17.25 20.05
N ILE A 338 11.34 -18.29 20.62
CA ILE A 338 12.59 -18.22 21.41
C ILE A 338 13.83 -18.32 20.49
N ASP A 339 13.75 -19.14 19.44
CA ASP A 339 14.75 -19.22 18.36
C ASP A 339 14.01 -18.99 17.02
N PRO A 340 13.75 -17.72 16.63
CA PRO A 340 13.00 -17.40 15.42
C PRO A 340 13.79 -17.67 14.12
N LEU A 341 15.00 -18.21 14.21
CA LEU A 341 15.75 -18.73 13.07
C LEU A 341 15.93 -20.27 13.16
N ALA A 342 15.27 -20.97 14.10
CA ALA A 342 15.38 -22.42 14.31
C ALA A 342 15.24 -23.20 12.99
N ASP A 343 14.11 -22.99 12.33
CA ASP A 343 13.61 -23.80 11.21
C ASP A 343 13.86 -23.14 9.83
N ILE A 344 14.83 -22.22 9.74
CA ILE A 344 15.27 -21.69 8.44
C ILE A 344 15.83 -22.82 7.59
N SER A 345 15.55 -22.79 6.29
CA SER A 345 15.89 -23.89 5.37
C SER A 345 16.42 -23.37 4.04
N LEU A 346 17.42 -24.07 3.51
CA LEU A 346 18.01 -23.81 2.19
C LEU A 346 17.39 -24.78 1.18
N ASN A 347 16.79 -24.24 0.11
CA ASN A 347 16.06 -25.02 -0.90
C ASN A 347 16.24 -24.40 -2.29
N ASP A 348 16.06 -25.20 -3.35
CA ASP A 348 16.00 -24.68 -4.73
C ASP A 348 14.59 -24.15 -5.09
N GLU A 349 13.63 -24.33 -4.17
CA GLU A 349 12.23 -23.92 -4.27
C GLU A 349 11.84 -23.02 -3.09
N ILE A 350 10.91 -22.09 -3.34
CA ILE A 350 10.27 -21.26 -2.32
C ILE A 350 9.16 -22.09 -1.65
N LYS A 351 9.16 -22.17 -0.32
CA LYS A 351 8.11 -22.86 0.43
C LYS A 351 6.80 -22.07 0.42
N GLY A 352 5.66 -22.78 0.33
CA GLY A 352 4.32 -22.16 0.49
C GLY A 352 3.87 -21.24 -0.66
N VAL A 353 4.38 -21.47 -1.87
CA VAL A 353 3.96 -20.86 -3.15
C VAL A 353 4.01 -21.92 -4.26
N ASP A 354 3.33 -21.68 -5.38
CA ASP A 354 3.60 -22.41 -6.63
C ASP A 354 4.85 -21.84 -7.30
N ASN A 355 5.91 -22.65 -7.40
CA ASN A 355 7.18 -22.24 -7.99
C ASN A 355 7.12 -22.13 -9.53
N SER A 356 6.05 -22.61 -10.16
CA SER A 356 5.76 -22.38 -11.58
C SER A 356 4.96 -21.11 -11.86
N LEU A 357 4.49 -20.41 -10.81
CA LEU A 357 3.68 -19.18 -10.88
C LEU A 357 2.44 -19.35 -11.80
N ASN A 358 1.80 -20.52 -11.71
CA ASN A 358 0.70 -20.94 -12.57
C ASN A 358 -0.63 -21.03 -11.80
N GLU A 359 -0.79 -20.35 -10.66
CA GLU A 359 -2.03 -20.34 -9.89
C GLU A 359 -3.22 -19.82 -10.72
N ASP A 360 -4.41 -20.41 -10.55
CA ASP A 360 -5.61 -20.22 -11.38
C ASP A 360 -6.05 -18.76 -11.63
N LEU A 361 -5.63 -17.82 -10.79
CA LEU A 361 -5.95 -16.39 -10.90
C LEU A 361 -4.75 -15.49 -11.20
N ARG A 362 -3.51 -16.02 -11.21
CA ARG A 362 -2.30 -15.23 -11.50
C ARG A 362 -2.22 -14.87 -12.98
N PRO A 363 -2.17 -13.57 -13.34
CA PRO A 363 -1.84 -13.13 -14.69
C PRO A 363 -0.57 -13.82 -15.21
N GLN A 364 -0.63 -14.34 -16.42
CA GLN A 364 0.43 -15.10 -17.06
C GLN A 364 1.27 -14.27 -18.01
N PHE A 365 0.92 -13.01 -18.31
CA PHE A 365 1.81 -12.08 -19.00
C PHE A 365 1.80 -10.64 -18.46
N HIS A 366 1.17 -10.43 -17.31
CA HIS A 366 1.37 -9.23 -16.49
C HIS A 366 2.27 -9.56 -15.30
N LEU A 367 3.27 -8.71 -15.03
CA LEU A 367 4.17 -8.90 -13.90
C LEU A 367 3.39 -8.79 -12.58
N THR A 368 3.67 -9.70 -11.66
CA THR A 368 3.20 -9.74 -10.27
C THR A 368 4.37 -10.07 -9.36
N PRO A 369 4.42 -9.65 -8.09
CA PRO A 369 5.40 -10.19 -7.16
C PRO A 369 5.13 -11.69 -6.93
N ILE A 370 6.18 -12.49 -6.67
CA ILE A 370 6.04 -13.92 -6.37
C ILE A 370 5.09 -14.14 -5.20
N GLN A 371 5.25 -13.36 -4.13
CA GLN A 371 4.35 -13.28 -2.98
C GLN A 371 4.29 -11.85 -2.42
N GLY A 372 3.45 -11.59 -1.43
CA GLY A 372 3.32 -10.26 -0.80
C GLY A 372 2.39 -9.32 -1.58
N TRP A 373 2.54 -8.01 -1.39
CA TRP A 373 1.71 -6.99 -2.04
C TRP A 373 2.60 -5.94 -2.72
N ASN A 374 2.32 -5.60 -3.99
CA ASN A 374 2.94 -4.45 -4.64
C ASN A 374 1.97 -3.26 -4.72
N ASN A 375 2.53 -2.05 -4.81
CA ASN A 375 1.82 -0.94 -5.43
C ASN A 375 2.66 -0.31 -6.55
N ASP A 376 3.11 0.93 -6.32
CA ASP A 376 3.66 1.83 -7.31
C ASP A 376 4.88 1.27 -8.03
N VAL A 377 4.96 1.57 -9.32
CA VAL A 377 6.17 1.37 -10.12
C VAL A 377 7.21 2.40 -9.68
N ASN A 378 8.45 1.96 -9.47
CA ASN A 378 9.56 2.81 -9.08
C ASN A 378 10.80 2.53 -9.93
N GLY A 379 11.75 3.46 -9.90
CA GLY A 379 13.12 3.17 -10.30
C GLY A 379 13.33 2.76 -11.76
N THR A 380 12.35 2.94 -12.65
CA THR A 380 12.40 2.32 -13.99
C THR A 380 13.52 2.90 -14.85
N VAL A 381 14.56 2.12 -15.10
CA VAL A 381 15.76 2.52 -15.83
C VAL A 381 16.35 1.35 -16.62
N TYR A 382 16.91 1.63 -17.79
CA TYR A 382 17.71 0.66 -18.55
C TYR A 382 19.21 0.84 -18.25
N TYR A 383 19.92 -0.24 -17.96
CA TYR A 383 21.38 -0.24 -17.74
C TYR A 383 22.00 -1.57 -18.21
N ASP A 384 23.15 -1.48 -18.90
CA ASP A 384 23.94 -2.56 -19.52
C ASP A 384 23.19 -3.84 -19.95
N GLY A 385 22.14 -3.67 -20.76
CA GLY A 385 21.36 -4.77 -21.33
C GLY A 385 20.12 -5.20 -20.54
N GLU A 386 19.84 -4.59 -19.40
CA GLU A 386 18.72 -4.92 -18.51
C GLU A 386 17.80 -3.70 -18.30
N TYR A 387 16.49 -3.91 -18.42
CA TYR A 387 15.44 -3.01 -17.94
C TYR A 387 15.17 -3.35 -16.47
N HIS A 388 15.55 -2.45 -15.56
CA HIS A 388 15.29 -2.57 -14.13
C HIS A 388 13.91 -1.99 -13.81
N LEU A 389 13.08 -2.78 -13.14
CA LEU A 389 11.78 -2.39 -12.62
C LEU A 389 11.82 -2.58 -11.11
N PHE A 390 11.84 -1.46 -10.38
CA PHE A 390 11.66 -1.46 -8.93
C PHE A 390 10.20 -1.17 -8.61
N TYR A 391 9.75 -1.53 -7.42
CA TYR A 391 8.37 -1.29 -7.03
C TYR A 391 8.18 -1.23 -5.53
N GLN A 392 7.22 -0.42 -5.09
CA GLN A 392 6.77 -0.42 -3.70
C GLN A 392 6.26 -1.83 -3.35
N TYR A 393 6.84 -2.43 -2.31
CA TYR A 393 6.66 -3.84 -1.98
C TYR A 393 6.50 -4.07 -0.47
N ASP A 394 5.44 -4.78 -0.08
CA ASP A 394 5.24 -5.30 1.27
C ASP A 394 5.36 -6.84 1.26
N PRO A 395 6.43 -7.42 1.85
CA PRO A 395 6.63 -8.86 1.85
C PRO A 395 5.71 -9.62 2.83
N SER A 396 4.99 -8.94 3.73
CA SER A 396 4.47 -9.54 4.97
C SER A 396 3.25 -10.47 4.84
N ARG A 397 2.75 -10.73 3.61
CA ARG A 397 1.58 -11.57 3.21
C ARG A 397 0.26 -11.40 3.98
N GLY A 398 0.26 -11.59 5.29
CA GLY A 398 -0.89 -11.46 6.20
C GLY A 398 -0.98 -10.15 6.98
N GLY A 399 0.13 -9.39 7.10
CA GLY A 399 0.19 -8.13 7.85
C GLY A 399 -0.68 -6.99 7.29
N LYS A 400 -0.71 -5.86 8.01
CA LYS A 400 -1.42 -4.65 7.54
C LYS A 400 -0.80 -4.16 6.23
N ILE A 401 -1.57 -4.26 5.15
CA ILE A 401 -1.16 -3.84 3.79
C ILE A 401 -0.63 -2.40 3.83
N GLY A 402 0.53 -2.15 3.24
CA GLY A 402 1.13 -0.82 3.17
C GLY A 402 1.96 -0.44 4.40
N SER A 403 2.03 -1.28 5.43
CA SER A 403 2.76 -0.99 6.68
C SER A 403 4.25 -1.35 6.65
N ASN A 404 4.75 -1.90 5.54
CA ASN A 404 6.10 -2.44 5.51
C ASN A 404 6.79 -2.26 4.16
N MET A 405 6.76 -1.03 3.63
CA MET A 405 7.16 -0.71 2.26
C MET A 405 8.67 -0.69 2.01
N HIS A 406 9.15 -1.79 1.42
CA HIS A 406 10.47 -1.94 0.81
C HIS A 406 10.39 -1.56 -0.68
N TRP A 407 11.52 -1.53 -1.38
CA TRP A 407 11.51 -1.66 -2.86
C TRP A 407 11.81 -3.09 -3.26
N GLY A 408 10.83 -3.76 -3.88
CA GLY A 408 11.04 -4.98 -4.65
C GLY A 408 11.73 -4.66 -5.98
N HIS A 409 12.28 -5.68 -6.64
CA HIS A 409 13.07 -5.52 -7.86
C HIS A 409 12.88 -6.71 -8.81
N ALA A 410 12.68 -6.42 -10.09
CA ALA A 410 12.83 -7.36 -11.18
C ALA A 410 13.64 -6.75 -12.33
N VAL A 411 14.29 -7.58 -13.13
CA VAL A 411 14.96 -7.19 -14.38
C VAL A 411 14.40 -7.96 -15.57
N SER A 412 14.43 -7.34 -16.75
CA SER A 412 14.11 -8.00 -18.02
C SER A 412 15.07 -7.56 -19.12
N ARG A 413 15.35 -8.46 -20.06
CA ARG A 413 16.20 -8.17 -21.24
C ARG A 413 15.38 -7.84 -22.49
N ASP A 414 14.06 -8.10 -22.45
CA ASP A 414 13.13 -7.95 -23.57
C ASP A 414 11.80 -7.26 -23.19
N LEU A 415 11.65 -6.80 -21.93
CA LEU A 415 10.41 -6.29 -21.32
C LEU A 415 9.30 -7.34 -21.14
N ILE A 416 9.52 -8.60 -21.50
CA ILE A 416 8.50 -9.66 -21.50
C ILE A 416 8.77 -10.66 -20.38
N HIS A 417 9.97 -11.24 -20.36
CA HIS A 417 10.39 -12.22 -19.36
C HIS A 417 11.12 -11.50 -18.23
N TRP A 418 10.62 -11.66 -17.00
CA TRP A 418 11.10 -10.91 -15.82
C TRP A 418 11.74 -11.85 -14.80
N GLU A 419 13.00 -11.59 -14.49
CA GLU A 419 13.75 -12.24 -13.41
C GLU A 419 13.54 -11.41 -12.13
N HIS A 420 12.92 -12.01 -11.11
CA HIS A 420 12.85 -11.39 -9.77
C HIS A 420 14.20 -11.43 -9.09
N LEU A 421 14.60 -10.31 -8.49
CA LEU A 421 15.85 -10.17 -7.74
C LEU A 421 15.55 -9.97 -6.23
N PRO A 422 16.58 -10.05 -5.37
CA PRO A 422 16.43 -9.70 -3.95
C PRO A 422 15.85 -8.30 -3.73
N ILE A 423 15.30 -8.06 -2.54
CA ILE A 423 14.72 -6.77 -2.16
C ILE A 423 15.81 -5.69 -2.20
N ALA A 424 15.63 -4.69 -3.07
CA ALA A 424 16.62 -3.66 -3.33
C ALA A 424 16.79 -2.69 -2.14
N LEU A 425 15.70 -2.04 -1.72
CA LEU A 425 15.73 -1.06 -0.62
C LEU A 425 15.02 -1.62 0.61
N GLY A 426 15.82 -2.01 1.60
CA GLY A 426 15.37 -2.57 2.87
C GLY A 426 14.80 -1.53 3.84
N VAL A 427 13.78 -1.90 4.62
CA VAL A 427 13.30 -1.08 5.74
C VAL A 427 13.83 -1.59 7.07
N THR A 428 13.98 -0.66 8.01
CA THR A 428 14.17 -0.95 9.43
C THR A 428 13.30 0.03 10.23
N PRO A 429 12.90 -0.28 11.47
CA PRO A 429 12.19 0.68 12.31
C PRO A 429 12.93 2.02 12.45
N GLN A 430 14.27 1.99 12.48
CA GLN A 430 15.13 3.18 12.58
C GLN A 430 15.24 3.96 11.26
N ARG A 431 15.26 3.29 10.09
CA ARG A 431 15.32 4.00 8.80
C ARG A 431 13.97 4.60 8.42
N GLY A 432 12.88 3.90 8.71
CA GLY A 432 11.55 4.21 8.19
C GLY A 432 11.18 3.36 6.97
N GLN A 433 10.07 3.71 6.34
CA GLN A 433 9.60 3.12 5.09
C GLN A 433 10.28 3.77 3.89
N ASN A 434 10.50 2.97 2.84
CA ASN A 434 10.90 3.45 1.54
C ASN A 434 9.60 3.67 0.73
N TYR A 435 9.33 4.91 0.35
CA TYR A 435 8.23 5.33 -0.50
C TYR A 435 8.71 5.49 -1.96
N SER A 436 7.77 5.76 -2.86
CA SER A 436 7.99 5.79 -4.30
C SER A 436 9.06 6.78 -4.74
N GLY A 437 9.57 6.58 -5.96
CA GLY A 437 10.67 7.34 -6.52
C GLY A 437 11.24 6.72 -7.79
N SER A 438 12.44 7.13 -8.19
CA SER A 438 13.07 6.80 -9.47
C SER A 438 14.53 6.35 -9.31
N ALA A 439 15.17 5.97 -10.42
CA ALA A 439 16.58 5.59 -10.43
C ALA A 439 17.25 6.06 -11.71
N ILE A 440 18.54 6.34 -11.60
CA ILE A 440 19.41 6.81 -12.68
C ILE A 440 20.69 5.97 -12.76
N VAL A 441 21.42 6.14 -13.86
CA VAL A 441 22.82 5.71 -13.99
C VAL A 441 23.69 6.96 -13.99
N ASP A 442 24.57 7.09 -13.01
CA ASP A 442 25.56 8.18 -12.93
C ASP A 442 26.73 7.87 -13.87
N ASN A 443 26.55 8.22 -15.14
CA ASN A 443 27.52 7.96 -16.20
C ASN A 443 28.86 8.69 -15.99
N ASN A 444 28.84 9.86 -15.34
CA ASN A 444 30.01 10.72 -15.16
C ASN A 444 30.72 10.53 -13.81
N ASN A 445 30.07 9.87 -12.85
CA ASN A 445 30.42 9.89 -11.42
C ASN A 445 30.28 11.31 -10.82
N ASP A 446 29.24 12.06 -11.22
CA ASP A 446 28.93 13.40 -10.71
C ASP A 446 28.61 13.37 -9.21
N SER A 447 28.08 12.25 -8.72
CA SER A 447 27.86 11.99 -7.29
C SER A 447 29.16 11.73 -6.52
N GLY A 448 30.23 11.27 -7.17
CA GLY A 448 31.44 10.77 -6.52
C GLY A 448 31.25 9.47 -5.74
N LEU A 449 30.25 8.64 -6.08
CA LEU A 449 29.91 7.38 -5.40
C LEU A 449 30.44 6.10 -6.12
N GLN A 450 31.08 6.23 -7.28
CA GLN A 450 31.53 5.08 -8.08
C GLN A 450 32.72 4.32 -7.45
N GLU A 451 32.46 3.10 -6.97
CA GLU A 451 33.49 2.12 -6.61
C GLU A 451 33.74 1.16 -7.79
N GLY A 452 34.99 1.04 -8.23
CA GLY A 452 35.37 0.09 -9.29
C GLY A 452 35.00 0.53 -10.71
N LYS A 453 34.67 -0.44 -11.58
CA LYS A 453 34.49 -0.24 -13.03
C LYS A 453 33.05 -0.03 -13.48
N GLU A 454 32.08 -0.55 -12.72
CA GLU A 454 30.65 -0.39 -13.02
C GLU A 454 30.23 1.06 -12.81
N LYS A 455 29.19 1.50 -13.54
CA LYS A 455 28.56 2.80 -13.28
C LYS A 455 27.60 2.70 -12.11
N THR A 456 27.60 3.74 -11.29
CA THR A 456 26.75 3.79 -10.10
C THR A 456 25.30 3.95 -10.52
N MET A 457 24.46 3.00 -10.12
CA MET A 457 23.02 3.21 -10.13
C MET A 457 22.64 3.96 -8.85
N ILE A 458 21.83 5.00 -8.96
CA ILE A 458 21.38 5.79 -7.80
C ILE A 458 19.85 5.81 -7.82
N ALA A 459 19.25 5.32 -6.73
CA ALA A 459 17.83 5.35 -6.48
C ALA A 459 17.50 6.60 -5.65
N PHE A 460 16.65 7.46 -6.17
CA PHE A 460 16.06 8.59 -5.46
C PHE A 460 14.66 8.20 -5.00
N TYR A 461 14.40 8.31 -3.70
CA TYR A 461 13.16 7.81 -3.13
C TYR A 461 12.73 8.63 -1.91
N THR A 462 11.44 8.63 -1.62
CA THR A 462 10.95 9.29 -0.41
C THR A 462 11.18 8.40 0.80
N ARG A 463 11.86 8.90 1.83
CA ARG A 463 11.97 8.26 3.14
C ARG A 463 10.88 8.80 4.04
N ARG A 464 9.96 7.93 4.47
CA ARG A 464 8.86 8.26 5.39
C ARG A 464 9.10 7.57 6.73
N MET A 465 9.14 8.31 7.85
CA MET A 465 9.51 7.72 9.14
C MET A 465 8.40 6.78 9.67
N LYS A 466 8.68 5.45 9.65
CA LYS A 466 7.72 4.33 9.83
C LYS A 466 6.89 4.40 11.12
N TYR A 467 7.40 5.08 12.15
CA TYR A 467 6.78 5.13 13.46
C TYR A 467 5.48 5.95 13.53
N LEU A 468 5.26 6.85 12.59
CA LEU A 468 4.05 7.67 12.52
C LEU A 468 3.10 7.07 11.46
N TRP A 469 2.33 6.04 11.86
CA TRP A 469 1.20 5.55 11.05
C TRP A 469 0.12 6.61 10.86
N GLU A 470 0.06 7.55 11.81
CA GLU A 470 -0.69 8.79 11.72
C GLU A 470 0.30 9.97 11.71
N ILE A 471 1.06 10.12 10.62
CA ILE A 471 1.56 11.45 10.25
C ILE A 471 0.33 12.31 9.98
N HIS A 472 -0.09 13.11 10.96
CA HIS A 472 -0.86 14.31 10.70
C HIS A 472 -0.10 15.11 9.61
N ASP A 473 -0.80 15.70 8.63
CA ASP A 473 -0.22 16.30 7.41
C ASP A 473 0.67 17.56 7.64
N PHE A 474 1.25 17.72 8.84
CA PHE A 474 1.93 18.90 9.37
C PHE A 474 3.41 18.66 9.72
N ASP A 475 3.84 17.43 10.04
CA ASP A 475 5.27 17.16 10.32
C ASP A 475 6.09 17.12 9.03
N VAL A 476 6.80 18.22 8.76
CA VAL A 476 7.68 18.37 7.59
C VAL A 476 8.92 17.48 7.66
N ASP A 477 9.41 17.12 8.84
CA ASP A 477 10.62 16.28 8.97
C ASP A 477 10.30 14.78 8.76
N SER A 478 9.01 14.40 8.73
CA SER A 478 8.57 13.02 8.53
C SER A 478 8.73 12.45 7.11
N SER A 479 8.89 13.31 6.08
CA SER A 479 8.92 12.93 4.66
C SER A 479 10.05 13.64 3.91
N HIS A 480 11.12 12.91 3.59
CA HIS A 480 12.33 13.44 2.96
C HIS A 480 12.59 12.81 1.59
N GLN A 481 13.23 13.52 0.66
CA GLN A 481 13.79 12.89 -0.55
C GLN A 481 15.24 12.47 -0.27
N THR A 482 15.53 11.18 -0.34
CA THR A 482 16.86 10.63 -0.06
C THR A 482 17.37 9.72 -1.18
N MET A 483 18.58 9.19 -1.00
CA MET A 483 19.30 8.37 -1.96
C MET A 483 19.66 7.00 -1.40
N ALA A 484 19.77 6.02 -2.30
CA ALA A 484 20.60 4.83 -2.14
C ALA A 484 21.42 4.63 -3.42
N TYR A 485 22.56 3.96 -3.33
CA TYR A 485 23.42 3.69 -4.48
C TYR A 485 23.87 2.23 -4.58
N SER A 486 24.12 1.78 -5.81
CA SER A 486 24.66 0.46 -6.16
C SER A 486 25.84 0.64 -7.11
N ASN A 487 26.92 -0.11 -6.88
CA ASN A 487 28.07 -0.23 -7.77
C ASN A 487 28.17 -1.65 -8.38
N ASP A 488 27.04 -2.37 -8.44
CA ASP A 488 26.97 -3.78 -8.86
C ASP A 488 25.75 -4.08 -9.76
N ARG A 489 25.31 -3.09 -10.55
CA ARG A 489 24.14 -3.21 -11.45
C ARG A 489 22.83 -3.45 -10.68
N GLY A 490 22.64 -2.70 -9.60
CA GLY A 490 21.43 -2.70 -8.79
C GLY A 490 21.19 -3.99 -8.01
N ARG A 491 22.20 -4.86 -7.84
CA ARG A 491 22.05 -6.16 -7.15
C ARG A 491 22.18 -6.03 -5.63
N THR A 492 22.94 -5.06 -5.13
CA THR A 492 22.95 -4.65 -3.71
C THR A 492 22.97 -3.13 -3.60
N TRP A 493 22.37 -2.59 -2.52
CA TRP A 493 22.16 -1.15 -2.36
C TRP A 493 22.67 -0.66 -1.00
N THR A 494 23.40 0.45 -1.02
CA THR A 494 23.82 1.18 0.18
C THR A 494 22.97 2.44 0.32
N HIS A 495 22.19 2.52 1.40
CA HIS A 495 21.42 3.71 1.74
C HIS A 495 22.32 4.88 2.12
N ILE A 496 21.89 6.11 1.81
CA ILE A 496 22.45 7.34 2.36
C ILE A 496 21.45 7.88 3.40
N ASP A 497 21.92 8.15 4.61
CA ASP A 497 21.04 8.60 5.71
C ASP A 497 20.72 10.10 5.61
N GLU A 498 21.67 10.91 5.14
CA GLU A 498 21.48 12.33 4.83
C GLU A 498 20.53 12.53 3.62
N PRO A 499 19.42 13.27 3.76
CA PRO A 499 18.49 13.50 2.67
C PRO A 499 19.06 14.43 1.61
N ALA A 500 18.83 14.11 0.34
CA ALA A 500 19.17 14.94 -0.81
C ALA A 500 18.31 16.24 -0.85
N VAL A 501 17.02 16.12 -0.51
CA VAL A 501 16.13 17.25 -0.25
C VAL A 501 15.37 16.98 1.04
N LYS A 502 15.57 17.84 2.05
CA LYS A 502 14.80 17.80 3.29
C LYS A 502 13.31 18.01 3.03
N GLY A 503 12.48 17.54 3.95
CA GLY A 503 11.04 17.75 3.85
C GLY A 503 10.63 19.22 3.94
N ILE A 504 9.57 19.53 3.21
CA ILE A 504 8.98 20.86 2.98
C ILE A 504 7.49 20.82 3.37
N THR A 505 6.83 19.69 3.08
CA THR A 505 5.51 19.31 3.60
C THR A 505 5.51 17.84 3.99
N ALA A 506 4.71 17.44 4.99
CA ALA A 506 4.52 16.03 5.38
C ALA A 506 4.02 15.12 4.25
N THR A 507 3.52 15.74 3.17
CA THR A 507 2.98 15.12 1.97
C THR A 507 3.95 15.04 0.81
N ASN A 508 5.13 15.70 0.84
CA ASN A 508 6.00 15.71 -0.34
C ASN A 508 6.60 14.33 -0.64
N ARG A 509 6.54 13.88 -1.90
CA ARG A 509 6.93 12.51 -2.26
C ARG A 509 7.21 12.29 -3.75
N ASP A 510 7.74 11.11 -4.05
CA ASP A 510 7.87 10.51 -5.38
C ASP A 510 8.87 11.23 -6.31
N PRO A 511 10.18 11.29 -5.99
CA PRO A 511 11.16 12.02 -6.78
C PRO A 511 11.54 11.30 -8.07
N LYS A 512 11.17 11.88 -9.22
CA LYS A 512 11.72 11.54 -10.54
C LYS A 512 12.99 12.35 -10.78
N VAL A 513 14.11 11.67 -11.03
CA VAL A 513 15.39 12.29 -11.41
C VAL A 513 15.77 11.91 -12.84
N PHE A 514 16.31 12.88 -13.58
CA PHE A 514 16.85 12.69 -14.93
C PHE A 514 17.98 13.69 -15.22
N TRP A 515 18.74 13.45 -16.29
CA TRP A 515 19.74 14.40 -16.79
C TRP A 515 19.12 15.25 -17.90
N HIS A 516 19.40 16.56 -17.89
CA HIS A 516 18.95 17.53 -18.88
C HIS A 516 20.16 18.04 -19.68
N ASP A 517 20.25 17.61 -20.94
CA ASP A 517 21.43 17.85 -21.78
C ASP A 517 21.64 19.33 -22.11
N GLU A 518 20.57 20.07 -22.37
CA GLU A 518 20.64 21.48 -22.79
C GLU A 518 21.21 22.42 -21.71
N THR A 519 21.06 22.08 -20.43
CA THR A 519 21.66 22.85 -19.30
C THR A 519 22.83 22.16 -18.64
N GLN A 520 23.12 20.89 -18.98
CA GLN A 520 24.11 20.04 -18.32
C GLN A 520 23.86 19.95 -16.80
N ARG A 521 22.61 19.63 -16.42
CA ARG A 521 22.16 19.51 -15.02
C ARG A 521 21.37 18.23 -14.81
N TRP A 522 21.51 17.66 -13.62
CA TRP A 522 20.53 16.73 -13.08
C TRP A 522 19.31 17.51 -12.62
N ILE A 523 18.11 17.03 -12.96
CA ILE A 523 16.83 17.62 -12.57
C ILE A 523 16.07 16.60 -11.72
N MET A 524 15.50 17.06 -10.60
CA MET A 524 14.57 16.32 -9.76
C MET A 524 13.21 16.99 -9.83
N VAL A 525 12.14 16.21 -9.98
CA VAL A 525 10.76 16.66 -9.84
C VAL A 525 10.00 15.73 -8.88
N PHE A 526 9.27 16.30 -7.92
CA PHE A 526 8.51 15.53 -6.91
C PHE A 526 7.15 16.19 -6.58
N ALA A 527 6.21 15.38 -6.08
CA ALA A 527 4.86 15.80 -5.68
C ALA A 527 4.88 16.63 -4.41
N ILE A 528 4.22 17.80 -4.44
CA ILE A 528 4.13 18.74 -3.33
C ILE A 528 2.99 19.76 -3.57
N ARG A 529 2.29 20.15 -2.49
CA ARG A 529 1.10 21.03 -2.53
C ARG A 529 0.05 20.51 -3.53
N ASP A 530 -0.22 21.25 -4.59
CA ASP A 530 -1.22 21.02 -5.64
C ASP A 530 -0.62 20.58 -6.99
N GLY A 531 0.65 20.16 -7.00
CA GLY A 531 1.36 19.78 -8.22
C GLY A 531 2.78 19.29 -7.97
N PHE A 532 3.73 19.79 -8.75
CA PHE A 532 5.13 19.36 -8.75
C PHE A 532 6.11 20.52 -8.59
N ASP A 533 7.16 20.35 -7.77
CA ASP A 533 8.31 21.27 -7.71
C ASP A 533 9.50 20.68 -8.50
N PHE A 534 10.22 21.54 -9.20
CA PHE A 534 11.45 21.23 -9.94
C PHE A 534 12.68 21.74 -9.20
N TYR A 535 13.73 20.91 -9.17
CA TYR A 535 15.03 21.22 -8.59
C TYR A 535 16.17 20.84 -9.55
N SER A 536 17.29 21.55 -9.53
CA SER A 536 18.50 21.19 -10.29
C SER A 536 19.72 20.91 -9.42
N SER A 537 20.63 20.08 -9.94
CA SER A 537 21.94 19.75 -9.33
C SER A 537 23.02 19.52 -10.39
N SER A 538 24.28 19.69 -10.00
CA SER A 538 25.47 19.26 -10.78
C SER A 538 26.25 18.13 -10.11
N ASN A 539 25.80 17.64 -8.95
CA ASN A 539 26.51 16.59 -8.19
C ASN A 539 25.59 15.62 -7.45
N LEU A 540 24.30 15.61 -7.81
CA LEU A 540 23.24 14.74 -7.27
C LEU A 540 22.96 14.88 -5.75
N LYS A 541 23.75 15.69 -5.04
CA LYS A 541 23.72 15.87 -3.57
C LYS A 541 23.20 17.25 -3.17
N ASN A 542 23.63 18.30 -3.87
CA ASN A 542 23.23 19.68 -3.61
C ASN A 542 22.14 20.08 -4.61
N TRP A 543 20.92 20.34 -4.14
CA TRP A 543 19.75 20.65 -4.97
C TRP A 543 19.28 22.09 -4.78
N GLN A 544 19.08 22.79 -5.90
CA GLN A 544 18.54 24.15 -5.97
C GLN A 544 17.09 24.08 -6.45
N TYR A 545 16.16 24.80 -5.81
CA TYR A 545 14.78 24.95 -6.32
C TYR A 545 14.75 25.82 -7.56
N GLU A 546 13.99 25.40 -8.58
CA GLU A 546 13.84 26.13 -9.85
C GLU A 546 12.41 26.66 -10.05
N SER A 547 11.38 25.81 -9.97
CA SER A 547 9.99 26.20 -10.27
C SER A 547 8.92 25.27 -9.67
N HIS A 548 7.65 25.67 -9.79
CA HIS A 548 6.47 24.85 -9.47
C HIS A 548 5.51 24.77 -10.68
N VAL A 549 4.80 23.65 -10.82
CA VAL A 549 3.66 23.51 -11.75
C VAL A 549 2.46 22.83 -11.08
N SER A 550 1.35 23.58 -10.96
CA SER A 550 0.08 23.15 -10.39
C SER A 550 -0.71 22.19 -11.29
N GLY A 551 -1.64 21.44 -10.71
CA GLY A 551 -2.67 20.68 -11.42
C GLY A 551 -2.39 19.19 -11.61
N TYR A 552 -1.42 18.64 -10.88
CA TYR A 552 -1.02 17.23 -10.93
C TYR A 552 -1.10 16.60 -9.54
N HIS A 553 -1.03 15.26 -9.47
CA HIS A 553 -1.12 14.51 -8.23
C HIS A 553 -0.26 13.24 -8.31
N ASP A 554 0.73 13.18 -7.42
CA ASP A 554 1.66 12.07 -7.16
C ASP A 554 2.47 11.58 -8.36
N CYS A 555 3.51 10.78 -8.07
CA CYS A 555 4.33 10.04 -9.04
C CYS A 555 4.57 10.80 -10.36
N PRO A 556 5.26 11.95 -10.32
CA PRO A 556 5.64 12.67 -11.53
C PRO A 556 6.50 11.80 -12.43
N ASP A 557 6.29 11.93 -13.73
CA ASP A 557 7.23 11.47 -14.73
C ASP A 557 7.36 12.53 -15.83
N ILE A 558 8.57 12.73 -16.33
CA ILE A 558 8.86 13.75 -17.33
C ILE A 558 9.93 13.25 -18.31
N PHE A 559 9.65 13.42 -19.60
CA PHE A 559 10.52 12.99 -20.70
C PHE A 559 10.12 13.70 -22.00
N HIS A 560 11.06 13.79 -22.95
CA HIS A 560 10.78 14.22 -24.32
C HIS A 560 10.64 13.02 -25.27
N LEU A 561 9.91 13.25 -26.37
CA LEU A 561 9.68 12.31 -27.46
C LEU A 561 9.63 13.02 -28.82
N ASN A 562 9.95 12.27 -29.88
CA ASN A 562 9.81 12.71 -31.26
C ASN A 562 8.33 12.73 -31.69
N VAL A 563 7.84 13.88 -32.15
CA VAL A 563 6.49 14.05 -32.73
C VAL A 563 6.49 13.50 -34.16
N ASP A 564 5.53 12.62 -34.45
CA ASP A 564 5.42 11.88 -35.72
C ASP A 564 6.71 11.10 -36.07
N GLY A 565 7.49 10.72 -35.06
CA GLY A 565 8.80 10.06 -35.21
C GLY A 565 9.93 10.95 -35.75
N ASN A 566 9.68 12.26 -35.94
CA ASN A 566 10.67 13.19 -36.50
C ASN A 566 11.65 13.71 -35.42
N PRO A 567 12.95 13.42 -35.50
CA PRO A 567 13.94 13.83 -34.48
C PRO A 567 14.17 15.35 -34.42
N ASN A 568 13.72 16.10 -35.43
CA ASN A 568 13.78 17.57 -35.45
C ASN A 568 12.52 18.23 -34.87
N LYS A 569 11.58 17.44 -34.34
CA LYS A 569 10.35 17.90 -33.68
C LYS A 569 10.17 17.15 -32.37
N LYS A 570 10.81 17.65 -31.32
CA LYS A 570 10.67 17.12 -29.96
C LYS A 570 9.58 17.88 -29.21
N LYS A 571 8.88 17.21 -28.29
CA LYS A 571 8.08 17.84 -27.24
C LYS A 571 8.26 17.09 -25.93
N TRP A 572 8.22 17.82 -24.83
CA TRP A 572 8.21 17.28 -23.49
C TRP A 572 6.80 16.84 -23.10
N VAL A 573 6.72 15.72 -22.39
CA VAL A 573 5.52 15.18 -21.75
C VAL A 573 5.74 15.25 -20.25
N LEU A 574 4.84 15.90 -19.54
CA LEU A 574 4.76 15.86 -18.08
C LEU A 574 3.55 15.02 -17.69
N LEU A 575 3.75 13.99 -16.90
CA LEU A 575 2.75 13.00 -16.49
C LEU A 575 2.69 12.97 -14.96
N GLY A 576 1.48 12.82 -14.41
CA GLY A 576 1.29 12.49 -12.99
C GLY A 576 0.73 11.08 -12.82
N GLY A 577 0.88 10.50 -11.61
CA GLY A 577 0.73 9.08 -11.32
C GLY A 577 -0.56 8.44 -11.84
N SER A 578 -1.65 9.20 -11.95
CA SER A 578 -2.90 8.73 -12.55
C SER A 578 -2.82 8.39 -14.06
N GLY A 579 -1.74 8.71 -14.77
CA GLY A 579 -1.65 8.64 -16.23
C GLY A 579 -2.35 9.82 -16.93
N ASP A 580 -2.56 10.93 -16.21
CA ASP A 580 -2.97 12.22 -16.76
C ASP A 580 -1.72 13.00 -17.14
N TYR A 581 -1.68 13.58 -18.35
CA TYR A 581 -0.46 14.18 -18.92
C TYR A 581 -0.70 15.52 -19.61
N ALA A 582 0.33 16.36 -19.69
CA ALA A 582 0.40 17.51 -20.58
C ALA A 582 1.54 17.35 -21.60
N ILE A 583 1.53 18.22 -22.62
CA ILE A 583 2.55 18.28 -23.67
C ILE A 583 2.99 19.74 -23.74
N GLY A 584 4.29 19.98 -23.87
CA GLY A 584 4.86 21.32 -23.83
C GLY A 584 6.37 21.30 -24.02
N ASP A 585 7.02 22.36 -23.54
CA ASP A 585 8.47 22.50 -23.51
C ASP A 585 8.98 22.55 -22.05
N PHE A 586 10.24 22.15 -21.85
CA PHE A 586 10.97 22.29 -20.60
C PHE A 586 12.34 22.86 -20.94
N ASP A 587 12.80 23.85 -20.18
CA ASP A 587 14.03 24.62 -20.43
C ASP A 587 15.17 24.31 -19.44
N GLY A 588 14.95 23.35 -18.55
CA GLY A 588 15.83 23.04 -17.41
C GLY A 588 15.39 23.66 -16.09
N HIS A 589 14.43 24.59 -16.11
CA HIS A 589 13.92 25.30 -14.93
C HIS A 589 12.41 25.14 -14.76
N GLN A 590 11.62 25.32 -15.83
CA GLN A 590 10.15 25.29 -15.80
C GLN A 590 9.54 24.52 -16.98
N PHE A 591 8.48 23.75 -16.70
CA PHE A 591 7.66 23.12 -17.73
C PHE A 591 6.53 24.08 -18.20
N THR A 592 6.54 24.41 -19.48
CA THR A 592 5.55 25.29 -20.13
C THR A 592 4.64 24.47 -21.05
N PRO A 593 3.36 24.23 -20.70
CA PRO A 593 2.46 23.42 -21.51
C PRO A 593 1.95 24.16 -22.76
N ASP A 594 1.83 23.45 -23.89
CA ASP A 594 1.25 23.95 -25.15
C ASP A 594 -0.26 24.24 -25.05
N HIS A 595 -0.91 23.78 -23.98
CA HIS A 595 -2.36 23.77 -23.82
C HIS A 595 -2.79 23.88 -22.35
N LYS A 596 -4.10 24.02 -22.09
CA LYS A 596 -4.64 24.19 -20.74
C LYS A 596 -5.19 22.88 -20.18
N GLY A 597 -4.66 22.47 -19.02
CA GLY A 597 -5.05 21.25 -18.32
C GLY A 597 -4.34 20.01 -18.85
N THR A 598 -4.87 18.84 -18.53
CA THR A 598 -4.30 17.54 -18.91
C THR A 598 -5.15 16.80 -19.94
N PHE A 599 -4.48 15.97 -20.73
CA PHE A 599 -5.06 14.89 -21.52
C PHE A 599 -4.95 13.56 -20.75
N LYS A 600 -5.73 12.58 -21.19
CA LYS A 600 -5.70 11.21 -20.69
C LYS A 600 -6.15 10.29 -21.82
N ASN A 601 -5.46 9.18 -22.03
CA ASN A 601 -5.82 8.16 -23.02
C ASN A 601 -6.01 6.74 -22.42
N VAL A 602 -5.51 6.48 -21.20
CA VAL A 602 -5.69 5.19 -20.51
C VAL A 602 -6.80 5.28 -19.46
N ALA A 603 -7.85 4.48 -19.65
CA ALA A 603 -8.88 4.17 -18.66
C ALA A 603 -8.54 2.86 -17.94
N GLY A 604 -8.97 2.73 -16.69
CA GLY A 604 -8.85 1.46 -15.95
C GLY A 604 -8.48 1.61 -14.48
N PRO A 605 -8.13 0.50 -13.81
CA PRO A 605 -7.58 0.50 -12.46
C PRO A 605 -6.05 0.62 -12.52
N VAL A 606 -5.52 1.67 -13.14
CA VAL A 606 -4.08 1.94 -13.22
C VAL A 606 -3.69 3.27 -12.58
N TYR A 607 -2.50 3.31 -11.95
CA TYR A 607 -1.91 4.47 -11.26
C TYR A 607 -0.39 4.31 -11.14
N ALA A 608 0.28 5.26 -10.47
CA ALA A 608 1.73 5.29 -10.23
C ALA A 608 2.53 4.88 -11.48
N THR A 609 2.16 5.49 -12.60
CA THR A 609 2.78 5.22 -13.89
C THR A 609 4.18 5.82 -13.94
N GLN A 610 5.19 5.02 -14.25
CA GLN A 610 6.54 5.50 -14.55
C GLN A 610 7.06 4.92 -15.86
N SER A 611 7.98 5.65 -16.49
CA SER A 611 8.64 5.24 -17.72
C SER A 611 10.14 5.04 -17.56
N PHE A 612 10.66 4.10 -18.37
CA PHE A 612 12.05 3.69 -18.34
C PHE A 612 12.97 4.82 -18.81
N ALA A 613 13.80 5.31 -17.88
CA ALA A 613 14.95 6.15 -18.18
C ALA A 613 15.99 5.35 -18.99
N ASN A 614 16.86 6.05 -19.72
CA ASN A 614 17.98 5.48 -20.49
C ASN A 614 17.61 4.41 -21.54
N SER A 615 16.33 4.36 -21.99
CA SER A 615 15.83 3.42 -23.00
C SER A 615 16.74 3.30 -24.24
N PRO A 616 17.08 2.07 -24.71
CA PRO A 616 18.00 1.87 -25.83
C PRO A 616 17.43 2.31 -27.19
N ASP A 617 16.10 2.46 -27.31
CA ASP A 617 15.47 3.08 -28.49
C ASP A 617 15.59 4.61 -28.51
N GLY A 618 16.05 5.23 -27.41
CA GLY A 618 16.16 6.68 -27.23
C GLY A 618 14.80 7.38 -27.33
N GLU A 619 14.75 8.51 -28.04
CA GLU A 619 13.55 9.35 -28.19
C GLU A 619 12.52 8.83 -29.21
N LYS A 620 12.79 7.67 -29.82
CA LYS A 620 11.89 7.04 -30.82
C LYS A 620 10.62 6.49 -30.17
N ARG A 621 10.73 5.99 -28.93
CA ARG A 621 9.64 5.52 -28.08
C ARG A 621 10.00 5.65 -26.62
N ARG A 622 9.01 5.83 -25.75
CA ARG A 622 9.18 5.71 -24.29
C ARG A 622 8.37 4.52 -23.81
N VAL A 623 9.01 3.54 -23.18
CA VAL A 623 8.29 2.43 -22.55
C VAL A 623 7.86 2.86 -21.15
N HIS A 624 6.62 2.59 -20.78
CA HIS A 624 6.08 2.82 -19.44
C HIS A 624 5.33 1.59 -18.91
N ILE A 625 5.21 1.54 -17.60
CA ILE A 625 4.42 0.53 -16.89
C ILE A 625 3.75 1.20 -15.68
N ALA A 626 2.63 0.65 -15.23
CA ALA A 626 1.80 1.23 -14.16
C ALA A 626 1.47 0.20 -13.09
N TRP A 627 1.19 0.65 -11.87
CA TRP A 627 0.52 -0.17 -10.86
C TRP A 627 -0.89 -0.48 -11.34
N PHE A 628 -1.22 -1.75 -11.47
CA PHE A 628 -2.55 -2.24 -11.82
C PHE A 628 -3.22 -2.76 -10.54
N ARG A 629 -4.29 -2.09 -10.06
CA ARG A 629 -5.02 -2.63 -8.90
C ARG A 629 -6.05 -3.65 -9.29
N THR A 630 -5.96 -4.79 -8.64
CA THR A 630 -6.94 -5.86 -8.80
C THR A 630 -8.09 -5.76 -7.80
N ASP A 631 -7.94 -4.93 -6.77
CA ASP A 631 -8.95 -4.63 -5.75
C ASP A 631 -9.75 -3.34 -5.97
N TRP A 632 -9.65 -2.64 -7.13
CA TRP A 632 -9.91 -1.19 -7.20
C TRP A 632 -11.28 -0.73 -6.66
N GLY A 633 -11.28 -0.36 -5.38
CA GLY A 633 -12.46 0.04 -4.63
C GLY A 633 -13.45 -1.11 -4.38
N SER A 634 -14.20 -0.99 -3.29
CA SER A 634 -15.26 -1.90 -2.83
C SER A 634 -16.49 -2.02 -3.76
N LYS A 635 -16.33 -1.70 -5.05
CA LYS A 635 -17.29 -1.94 -6.13
C LYS A 635 -16.76 -2.89 -7.21
N GLN A 636 -15.44 -2.98 -7.44
CA GLN A 636 -14.85 -4.00 -8.33
C GLN A 636 -14.44 -5.29 -7.61
N ALA A 637 -14.16 -5.22 -6.29
CA ALA A 637 -13.95 -6.39 -5.42
C ALA A 637 -15.16 -7.36 -5.34
N ASN A 638 -16.29 -7.05 -5.98
CA ASN A 638 -17.43 -7.95 -6.14
C ASN A 638 -17.35 -8.81 -7.43
N GLU A 639 -16.46 -8.49 -8.38
CA GLU A 639 -16.25 -9.27 -9.60
C GLU A 639 -15.14 -10.31 -9.44
N ILE A 640 -13.98 -9.89 -8.93
CA ILE A 640 -12.86 -10.77 -8.57
C ILE A 640 -12.69 -10.68 -7.04
N PRO A 641 -12.62 -11.81 -6.31
CA PRO A 641 -12.34 -11.84 -4.87
C PRO A 641 -10.99 -11.17 -4.52
N ASP A 642 -10.79 -10.75 -3.26
CA ASP A 642 -9.43 -10.47 -2.78
C ASP A 642 -8.64 -11.78 -2.89
N TRP A 643 -7.48 -11.71 -3.53
CA TRP A 643 -6.58 -12.84 -3.73
C TRP A 643 -6.08 -13.45 -2.41
N LYS A 644 -6.18 -12.71 -1.30
CA LYS A 644 -6.04 -13.25 0.07
C LYS A 644 -7.07 -14.34 0.37
N ASP A 645 -8.32 -14.11 0.02
CA ASP A 645 -9.46 -14.97 0.40
C ASP A 645 -9.48 -16.25 -0.46
N GLU A 646 -8.93 -16.19 -1.67
CA GLU A 646 -8.64 -17.34 -2.55
C GLU A 646 -7.27 -18.00 -2.26
N GLY A 647 -6.58 -17.58 -1.19
CA GLY A 647 -5.34 -18.21 -0.70
C GLY A 647 -4.08 -17.95 -1.54
N LEU A 648 -4.10 -17.04 -2.52
CA LEU A 648 -2.94 -16.75 -3.36
C LEU A 648 -1.80 -16.12 -2.54
N PRO A 649 -0.53 -16.37 -2.89
CA PRO A 649 0.60 -15.82 -2.15
C PRO A 649 0.84 -14.32 -2.40
N PHE A 650 0.28 -13.75 -3.47
CA PHE A 650 0.57 -12.42 -4.00
C PHE A 650 -0.69 -11.55 -4.10
N ARG A 651 -0.51 -10.22 -4.16
CA ARG A 651 -1.57 -9.22 -4.35
C ARG A 651 -1.11 -8.07 -5.23
N GLN A 652 -2.05 -7.57 -6.04
CA GLN A 652 -1.86 -6.57 -7.10
C GLN A 652 -0.96 -7.05 -8.26
N ALA A 653 -0.93 -6.25 -9.32
CA ALA A 653 -0.12 -6.51 -10.51
C ALA A 653 0.49 -5.21 -11.04
N PHE A 654 1.24 -5.33 -12.12
CA PHE A 654 1.58 -4.23 -13.01
C PHE A 654 0.80 -4.32 -14.31
N SER A 655 0.67 -3.21 -15.04
CA SER A 655 0.17 -3.24 -16.41
C SER A 655 1.08 -4.09 -17.31
N PHE A 656 0.60 -4.54 -18.46
CA PHE A 656 1.53 -4.94 -19.52
C PHE A 656 2.46 -3.76 -19.85
N PRO A 657 3.75 -3.96 -20.22
CA PRO A 657 4.61 -2.85 -20.64
C PRO A 657 4.10 -2.20 -21.92
N LEU A 658 3.94 -0.88 -21.89
CA LEU A 658 3.32 -0.12 -22.97
C LEU A 658 4.30 0.87 -23.60
N GLU A 659 4.17 1.05 -24.91
CA GLU A 659 4.93 1.95 -25.75
C GLU A 659 4.18 3.27 -25.94
N LEU A 660 4.84 4.37 -25.54
CA LEU A 660 4.38 5.75 -25.78
C LEU A 660 5.09 6.36 -26.99
N THR A 661 4.29 7.00 -27.84
CA THR A 661 4.74 7.81 -28.99
C THR A 661 3.91 9.08 -29.09
N LEU A 662 4.48 10.16 -29.64
CA LEU A 662 3.76 11.40 -29.91
C LEU A 662 3.35 11.49 -31.38
N VAL A 663 2.08 11.77 -31.65
CA VAL A 663 1.53 11.93 -33.01
C VAL A 663 0.73 13.21 -33.14
N THR A 664 0.77 13.82 -34.31
CA THR A 664 -0.11 14.94 -34.67
C THR A 664 -1.52 14.42 -34.97
N THR A 665 -2.52 14.95 -34.29
CA THR A 665 -3.95 14.73 -34.58
C THR A 665 -4.63 16.02 -35.02
N GLU A 666 -5.87 15.94 -35.51
CA GLU A 666 -6.70 17.12 -35.80
C GLU A 666 -6.87 18.06 -34.58
N ASN A 667 -6.69 17.54 -33.37
CA ASN A 667 -6.80 18.30 -32.12
C ASN A 667 -5.42 18.71 -31.55
N GLY A 668 -4.36 18.65 -32.36
CA GLY A 668 -2.95 18.85 -31.97
C GLY A 668 -2.23 17.56 -31.59
N VAL A 669 -1.01 17.68 -31.05
CA VAL A 669 -0.18 16.52 -30.68
C VAL A 669 -0.82 15.73 -29.53
N ARG A 670 -0.76 14.39 -29.57
CA ARG A 670 -1.24 13.48 -28.51
C ARG A 670 -0.28 12.31 -28.31
N VAL A 671 -0.34 11.72 -27.12
CA VAL A 671 0.29 10.42 -26.83
C VAL A 671 -0.59 9.30 -27.38
N LEU A 672 0.01 8.34 -28.10
CA LEU A 672 -0.55 7.00 -28.31
C LEU A 672 0.10 6.01 -27.34
N THR A 673 -0.68 5.03 -26.87
CA THR A 673 -0.24 4.00 -25.93
C THR A 673 -0.62 2.61 -26.46
N ASN A 674 0.37 1.76 -26.75
CA ASN A 674 0.15 0.39 -27.28
C ASN A 674 1.00 -0.64 -26.52
N PRO A 675 0.69 -1.95 -26.54
CA PRO A 675 1.61 -2.97 -26.03
C PRO A 675 2.94 -2.94 -26.79
N VAL A 676 4.06 -3.02 -26.07
CA VAL A 676 5.40 -3.01 -26.68
C VAL A 676 5.57 -4.06 -27.79
N LYS A 677 6.34 -3.73 -28.83
CA LYS A 677 6.60 -4.60 -30.00
C LYS A 677 7.08 -6.01 -29.59
N GLU A 678 7.82 -6.11 -28.49
CA GLU A 678 8.42 -7.33 -27.96
C GLU A 678 7.41 -8.43 -27.59
N ILE A 679 6.13 -8.09 -27.39
CA ILE A 679 5.02 -9.05 -27.18
C ILE A 679 4.92 -10.13 -28.29
N THR A 680 5.54 -9.90 -29.45
CA THR A 680 5.70 -10.94 -30.48
C THR A 680 6.41 -12.21 -29.99
N ALA A 681 7.23 -12.13 -28.94
CA ALA A 681 7.88 -13.29 -28.32
C ALA A 681 6.87 -14.31 -27.77
N LEU A 682 5.73 -13.84 -27.24
CA LEU A 682 4.67 -14.69 -26.69
C LEU A 682 3.74 -15.29 -27.76
N GLN A 683 3.85 -14.87 -29.04
CA GLN A 683 2.84 -15.17 -30.05
C GLN A 683 2.96 -16.57 -30.70
N GLY A 684 2.28 -17.55 -30.11
CA GLY A 684 2.11 -18.91 -30.62
C GLY A 684 1.12 -19.04 -31.80
N GLU A 685 0.15 -19.96 -31.69
CA GLU A 685 -0.79 -20.31 -32.77
C GLU A 685 -1.66 -19.13 -33.25
N LYS A 686 -1.96 -19.05 -34.55
CA LYS A 686 -2.64 -17.89 -35.19
C LYS A 686 -3.85 -18.34 -35.99
N ARG A 687 -5.03 -17.78 -35.69
CA ARG A 687 -6.32 -18.06 -36.36
C ARG A 687 -6.86 -16.78 -36.99
N THR A 688 -7.45 -16.87 -38.18
CA THR A 688 -8.01 -15.72 -38.91
C THR A 688 -9.41 -16.01 -39.41
N TYR A 689 -10.33 -15.07 -39.23
CA TYR A 689 -11.76 -15.26 -39.52
C TYR A 689 -12.21 -14.37 -40.68
N LYS A 690 -13.07 -14.92 -41.55
CA LYS A 690 -13.62 -14.19 -42.71
C LYS A 690 -14.49 -13.02 -42.23
N SER A 691 -14.43 -11.91 -42.95
CA SER A 691 -15.24 -10.72 -42.68
C SER A 691 -16.74 -11.05 -42.70
N LYS A 692 -17.51 -10.48 -41.77
CA LYS A 692 -18.95 -10.77 -41.59
C LYS A 692 -19.76 -9.49 -41.39
N ASN A 693 -20.97 -9.44 -41.94
CA ASN A 693 -21.94 -8.39 -41.61
C ASN A 693 -22.70 -8.82 -40.34
N ILE A 694 -22.79 -7.94 -39.34
CA ILE A 694 -23.24 -8.32 -37.98
C ILE A 694 -24.60 -7.75 -37.56
N SER A 695 -25.22 -6.86 -38.35
CA SER A 695 -26.47 -6.16 -37.99
C SER A 695 -27.77 -7.00 -37.98
N LYS A 696 -27.65 -8.33 -38.01
CA LYS A 696 -28.73 -9.32 -37.79
C LYS A 696 -28.27 -10.63 -37.14
N ASN A 697 -26.97 -10.82 -36.94
CA ASN A 697 -26.37 -12.09 -36.52
C ASN A 697 -25.03 -11.80 -35.84
N ASN A 698 -24.87 -12.24 -34.58
CA ASN A 698 -23.61 -12.09 -33.85
C ASN A 698 -22.43 -12.61 -34.68
N PHE A 699 -21.32 -11.90 -34.67
CA PHE A 699 -20.02 -12.53 -34.87
C PHE A 699 -19.62 -13.20 -33.56
N LYS A 700 -19.10 -14.44 -33.61
CA LYS A 700 -18.64 -15.21 -32.44
C LYS A 700 -17.44 -16.07 -32.83
N ILE A 701 -16.51 -16.23 -31.90
CA ILE A 701 -15.38 -17.18 -31.97
C ILE A 701 -15.61 -18.23 -30.88
N ASN A 702 -15.98 -19.44 -31.29
CA ASN A 702 -16.37 -20.55 -30.40
C ASN A 702 -15.41 -21.74 -30.50
N ASP A 703 -14.56 -21.73 -31.53
CA ASP A 703 -13.60 -22.76 -31.93
C ASP A 703 -12.21 -22.58 -31.28
N ILE A 704 -12.13 -21.74 -30.25
CA ILE A 704 -10.93 -21.50 -29.45
C ILE A 704 -11.27 -21.61 -27.96
N ASP A 705 -10.53 -22.48 -27.27
CA ASP A 705 -10.56 -22.77 -25.83
C ASP A 705 -9.48 -22.00 -25.05
N TRP A 706 -8.54 -21.34 -25.73
CA TRP A 706 -7.41 -20.63 -25.12
C TRP A 706 -7.84 -19.62 -24.05
N GLU A 707 -7.09 -19.64 -22.96
CA GLU A 707 -7.11 -18.68 -21.86
C GLU A 707 -6.38 -17.39 -22.28
N LEU A 708 -5.11 -17.51 -22.68
CA LEU A 708 -4.23 -16.40 -23.04
C LEU A 708 -4.30 -16.08 -24.53
N ALA A 709 -4.72 -14.86 -24.91
CA ALA A 709 -4.91 -14.49 -26.31
C ALA A 709 -4.71 -13.00 -26.62
N GLU A 710 -4.18 -12.73 -27.83
CA GLU A 710 -4.27 -11.42 -28.49
C GLU A 710 -5.33 -11.47 -29.60
N ILE A 711 -6.36 -10.62 -29.52
CA ILE A 711 -7.44 -10.51 -30.51
C ILE A 711 -7.35 -9.16 -31.23
N ASN A 712 -7.22 -9.17 -32.55
CA ASN A 712 -7.26 -7.98 -33.41
C ASN A 712 -8.50 -8.00 -34.30
N CYS A 713 -9.17 -6.86 -34.50
CA CYS A 713 -10.19 -6.71 -35.54
C CYS A 713 -10.46 -5.25 -35.94
N THR A 714 -11.10 -5.07 -37.11
CA THR A 714 -11.63 -3.78 -37.60
C THR A 714 -13.15 -3.89 -37.75
N ILE A 715 -13.89 -3.02 -37.06
CA ILE A 715 -15.35 -2.92 -37.13
C ILE A 715 -15.72 -1.65 -37.88
N LYS A 716 -16.35 -1.76 -39.05
CA LYS A 716 -16.95 -0.63 -39.77
C LYS A 716 -18.40 -0.45 -39.34
N LEU A 717 -18.75 0.73 -38.82
CA LEU A 717 -20.01 1.00 -38.12
C LEU A 717 -21.21 1.04 -39.07
N ASN A 718 -21.09 1.66 -40.26
CA ASN A 718 -22.14 1.67 -41.31
C ASN A 718 -23.54 2.03 -40.76
N GLY A 719 -23.65 3.03 -39.89
CA GLY A 719 -24.92 3.48 -39.30
C GLY A 719 -25.50 2.57 -38.21
N ALA A 720 -24.65 1.81 -37.50
CA ALA A 720 -25.02 1.16 -36.24
C ALA A 720 -25.59 2.18 -35.23
N LYS A 721 -26.57 1.75 -34.43
CA LYS A 721 -27.10 2.51 -33.28
C LYS A 721 -26.55 2.00 -31.95
N LYS A 722 -26.32 0.69 -31.85
CA LYS A 722 -25.67 0.05 -30.70
C LYS A 722 -24.60 -0.91 -31.18
N LEU A 723 -23.48 -0.95 -30.46
CA LEU A 723 -22.44 -1.95 -30.59
C LEU A 723 -22.27 -2.61 -29.22
N THR A 724 -22.14 -3.94 -29.18
CA THR A 724 -21.83 -4.69 -27.96
C THR A 724 -20.79 -5.74 -28.29
N MET A 725 -19.73 -5.78 -27.49
CA MET A 725 -18.54 -6.60 -27.72
C MET A 725 -18.18 -7.29 -26.42
N LYS A 726 -17.81 -8.58 -26.46
CA LYS A 726 -17.50 -9.36 -25.26
C LYS A 726 -16.34 -10.32 -25.49
N VAL A 727 -15.56 -10.57 -24.45
CA VAL A 727 -14.57 -11.64 -24.38
C VAL A 727 -14.96 -12.57 -23.24
N ARG A 728 -15.17 -13.86 -23.53
CA ARG A 728 -15.64 -14.87 -22.55
C ARG A 728 -16.78 -14.37 -21.65
N GLY A 729 -17.73 -13.63 -22.23
CA GLY A 729 -18.88 -13.03 -21.54
C GLY A 729 -18.65 -11.64 -20.89
N LYS A 730 -17.42 -11.30 -20.49
CA LYS A 730 -17.04 -9.96 -19.98
C LYS A 730 -17.23 -8.92 -21.09
N GLU A 731 -17.91 -7.81 -20.79
CA GLU A 731 -18.24 -6.79 -21.79
C GLU A 731 -17.09 -5.80 -22.00
N ILE A 732 -16.76 -5.55 -23.27
CA ILE A 732 -15.82 -4.52 -23.71
C ILE A 732 -16.61 -3.20 -23.81
N PRO A 733 -16.31 -2.19 -22.97
CA PRO A 733 -17.08 -0.96 -22.89
C PRO A 733 -16.77 0.00 -24.04
N TYR A 734 -17.73 0.18 -24.95
CA TYR A 734 -17.69 1.22 -25.97
C TYR A 734 -19.10 1.80 -26.18
N ASN A 735 -19.29 3.08 -25.85
CA ASN A 735 -20.55 3.79 -26.10
C ASN A 735 -20.49 4.48 -27.47
N LEU A 736 -21.30 4.00 -28.43
CA LEU A 736 -21.28 4.47 -29.82
C LEU A 736 -21.82 5.91 -30.01
N GLU A 737 -22.71 6.38 -29.13
CA GLU A 737 -23.29 7.72 -29.21
C GLU A 737 -22.33 8.83 -28.75
N THR A 738 -21.37 8.48 -27.89
CA THR A 738 -20.44 9.42 -27.24
C THR A 738 -18.97 9.11 -27.50
N ASN A 739 -18.66 8.01 -28.19
CA ASN A 739 -17.33 7.41 -28.40
C ASN A 739 -16.56 7.05 -27.10
N LYS A 740 -17.19 7.12 -25.92
CA LYS A 740 -16.55 6.83 -24.63
C LYS A 740 -16.16 5.36 -24.52
N VAL A 741 -14.90 5.10 -24.12
CA VAL A 741 -14.38 3.74 -23.89
C VAL A 741 -14.58 3.24 -22.45
N SER A 742 -15.21 4.01 -21.56
CA SER A 742 -15.39 3.64 -20.16
C SER A 742 -16.72 4.18 -19.61
N PRO A 743 -17.44 3.41 -18.76
CA PRO A 743 -18.64 3.88 -18.07
C PRO A 743 -18.32 4.69 -16.79
N ASN A 744 -17.05 4.78 -16.38
CA ASN A 744 -16.64 5.50 -15.19
C ASN A 744 -16.55 7.02 -15.47
N GLN A 745 -17.25 7.83 -14.67
CA GLN A 745 -17.26 9.29 -14.78
C GLN A 745 -15.85 9.92 -14.79
N ARG A 746 -14.88 9.32 -14.07
CA ARG A 746 -13.47 9.77 -14.06
C ARG A 746 -12.81 9.71 -15.43
N TYR A 747 -13.29 8.83 -16.33
CA TYR A 747 -12.67 8.51 -17.62
C TYR A 747 -13.51 8.95 -18.83
N GLU A 748 -14.54 9.77 -18.61
CA GLU A 748 -15.46 10.23 -19.67
C GLU A 748 -14.81 11.07 -20.78
N LYS A 749 -13.61 11.60 -20.56
CA LYS A 749 -12.82 12.32 -21.57
C LYS A 749 -12.02 11.40 -22.50
N ILE A 750 -12.00 10.09 -22.24
CA ILE A 750 -11.25 9.12 -23.05
C ILE A 750 -12.19 8.56 -24.14
N LEU A 751 -11.94 8.98 -25.38
CA LEU A 751 -12.80 8.75 -26.52
C LEU A 751 -12.08 7.99 -27.64
N ALA A 752 -12.70 6.94 -28.17
CA ALA A 752 -12.27 6.26 -29.37
C ALA A 752 -13.13 6.71 -30.57
N THR A 753 -12.87 7.92 -31.08
CA THR A 753 -13.63 8.46 -32.22
C THR A 753 -13.40 7.62 -33.49
N PRO A 754 -14.46 7.21 -34.22
CA PRO A 754 -14.30 6.40 -35.43
C PRO A 754 -13.47 7.09 -36.54
N ILE A 755 -12.52 6.34 -37.11
CA ILE A 755 -11.69 6.78 -38.24
C ILE A 755 -12.23 6.11 -39.51
N ASP A 756 -12.62 6.89 -40.53
CA ASP A 756 -13.30 6.41 -41.75
C ASP A 756 -14.55 5.53 -41.48
N ASP A 757 -15.37 5.86 -40.48
CA ASP A 757 -16.49 5.02 -40.01
C ASP A 757 -16.04 3.65 -39.46
N LYS A 758 -14.79 3.52 -39.00
CA LYS A 758 -14.21 2.29 -38.41
C LYS A 758 -13.76 2.52 -36.97
N ILE A 759 -13.84 1.46 -36.17
CA ILE A 759 -13.05 1.27 -34.94
C ILE A 759 -12.09 0.10 -35.17
N ASN A 760 -10.81 0.30 -34.85
CA ASN A 760 -9.82 -0.78 -34.79
C ASN A 760 -9.61 -1.18 -33.33
N LEU A 761 -9.52 -2.48 -33.08
CA LEU A 761 -9.33 -3.06 -31.74
C LEU A 761 -8.13 -4.00 -31.75
N ARG A 762 -7.26 -3.86 -30.74
CA ARG A 762 -6.33 -4.88 -30.28
C ARG A 762 -6.67 -5.15 -28.81
N ILE A 763 -6.90 -6.40 -28.46
CA ILE A 763 -7.30 -6.83 -27.11
C ILE A 763 -6.28 -7.84 -26.62
N LEU A 764 -5.75 -7.65 -25.41
CA LEU A 764 -5.00 -8.68 -24.69
C LEU A 764 -5.93 -9.32 -23.65
N VAL A 765 -5.90 -10.65 -23.56
CA VAL A 765 -6.70 -11.47 -22.67
C VAL A 765 -5.75 -12.30 -21.81
N ASP A 766 -5.63 -11.95 -20.54
CA ASP A 766 -4.91 -12.69 -19.49
C ASP A 766 -5.92 -13.24 -18.46
N ARG A 767 -5.52 -14.09 -17.50
CA ARG A 767 -6.41 -14.81 -16.56
C ARG A 767 -7.46 -13.95 -15.85
N THR A 768 -7.02 -12.80 -15.34
CA THR A 768 -7.82 -11.88 -14.52
C THR A 768 -7.83 -10.44 -15.05
N ILE A 769 -7.13 -10.19 -16.17
CA ILE A 769 -6.92 -8.85 -16.76
C ILE A 769 -7.29 -8.86 -18.24
N MET A 770 -7.98 -7.81 -18.70
CA MET A 770 -8.21 -7.53 -20.12
C MET A 770 -7.78 -6.10 -20.47
N ASP A 771 -6.90 -5.96 -21.45
CA ASP A 771 -6.49 -4.66 -21.99
C ASP A 771 -7.09 -4.46 -23.39
N VAL A 772 -7.81 -3.36 -23.60
CA VAL A 772 -8.44 -3.04 -24.88
C VAL A 772 -7.86 -1.74 -25.45
N PHE A 773 -7.14 -1.86 -26.55
CA PHE A 773 -6.53 -0.74 -27.29
C PHE A 773 -7.40 -0.39 -28.50
N TYR A 774 -7.91 0.84 -28.51
CA TYR A 774 -8.75 1.38 -29.56
C TYR A 774 -7.92 2.27 -30.50
N ASN A 775 -8.15 2.12 -31.80
CA ASN A 775 -7.57 2.95 -32.86
C ASN A 775 -6.05 3.16 -32.71
N ASN A 776 -5.31 2.05 -32.54
CA ASN A 776 -3.86 2.04 -32.38
C ASN A 776 -3.37 2.86 -31.17
N GLY A 777 -4.08 2.76 -30.04
CA GLY A 777 -3.64 3.35 -28.77
C GLY A 777 -4.06 4.81 -28.53
N GLN A 778 -4.96 5.36 -29.35
CA GLN A 778 -5.58 6.67 -29.12
C GLN A 778 -6.43 6.68 -27.84
N ALA A 779 -7.03 5.54 -27.51
CA ALA A 779 -7.71 5.27 -26.26
C ALA A 779 -7.44 3.83 -25.83
N VAL A 780 -7.27 3.60 -24.54
CA VAL A 780 -7.01 2.30 -23.92
C VAL A 780 -7.97 2.11 -22.77
N HIS A 781 -8.48 0.89 -22.55
CA HIS A 781 -9.15 0.53 -21.31
C HIS A 781 -8.62 -0.81 -20.80
N MET A 782 -7.90 -0.72 -19.68
CA MET A 782 -7.33 -1.82 -18.91
C MET A 782 -8.33 -2.19 -17.82
N MET A 783 -8.66 -3.47 -17.58
CA MET A 783 -9.68 -3.81 -16.58
C MET A 783 -9.53 -5.18 -15.95
N ASN A 784 -9.93 -5.27 -14.68
CA ASN A 784 -10.25 -6.51 -13.99
C ASN A 784 -11.35 -7.26 -14.76
N ALA A 785 -11.10 -8.52 -15.09
CA ALA A 785 -11.96 -9.35 -15.91
C ALA A 785 -12.12 -10.75 -15.31
N LYS A 786 -13.32 -11.05 -14.81
CA LYS A 786 -13.77 -12.41 -14.55
C LYS A 786 -14.43 -12.97 -15.80
N TYR A 787 -13.96 -14.13 -16.26
CA TYR A 787 -14.39 -14.76 -17.50
C TYR A 787 -15.25 -15.99 -17.26
N ASP A 788 -16.09 -16.31 -18.23
CA ASP A 788 -16.82 -17.58 -18.33
C ASP A 788 -16.27 -18.33 -19.56
N MET A 789 -15.45 -19.36 -19.31
CA MET A 789 -14.81 -20.13 -20.38
C MET A 789 -15.80 -20.93 -21.24
N GLY A 790 -17.05 -21.12 -20.79
CA GLY A 790 -18.15 -21.64 -21.58
C GLY A 790 -18.77 -20.62 -22.55
N LYS A 791 -18.26 -19.38 -22.62
CA LYS A 791 -18.67 -18.34 -23.57
C LYS A 791 -17.66 -18.21 -24.73
N PRO A 792 -18.08 -17.61 -25.87
CA PRO A 792 -17.19 -17.33 -26.99
C PRO A 792 -15.94 -16.57 -26.53
N LEU A 793 -14.77 -16.90 -27.09
CA LEU A 793 -13.54 -16.14 -26.84
C LEU A 793 -13.73 -14.66 -27.22
N PHE A 794 -14.43 -14.40 -28.32
CA PHE A 794 -14.89 -13.07 -28.70
C PHE A 794 -16.29 -13.15 -29.30
N GLU A 795 -17.17 -12.22 -28.94
CA GLU A 795 -18.39 -11.96 -29.69
C GLU A 795 -18.64 -10.46 -29.93
N CYS A 796 -19.23 -10.16 -31.07
CA CYS A 796 -19.56 -8.80 -31.50
C CYS A 796 -20.97 -8.76 -32.11
N LEU A 797 -21.79 -7.86 -31.59
CA LEU A 797 -23.18 -7.64 -31.94
C LEU A 797 -23.36 -6.18 -32.32
N ALA A 798 -24.18 -5.89 -33.34
CA ALA A 798 -24.64 -4.53 -33.60
C ALA A 798 -26.14 -4.51 -33.89
N ASP A 799 -26.80 -3.44 -33.43
CA ASP A 799 -28.18 -3.11 -33.78
C ASP A 799 -28.21 -1.80 -34.58
N GLY A 800 -29.12 -1.72 -35.55
CA GLY A 800 -29.11 -0.73 -36.62
C GLY A 800 -28.03 -0.96 -37.68
N GLY A 801 -28.18 -0.28 -38.82
CA GLY A 801 -27.13 -0.17 -39.84
C GLY A 801 -26.80 -1.44 -40.65
N LYS A 802 -25.64 -1.39 -41.31
CA LYS A 802 -25.04 -2.50 -42.08
C LYS A 802 -23.62 -2.80 -41.58
N THR A 803 -23.45 -2.82 -40.27
CA THR A 803 -22.18 -3.01 -39.56
C THR A 803 -21.42 -4.24 -40.06
N LYS A 804 -20.11 -4.10 -40.28
CA LYS A 804 -19.24 -5.17 -40.79
C LYS A 804 -18.00 -5.31 -39.93
N ILE A 805 -17.71 -6.52 -39.45
CA ILE A 805 -16.43 -6.87 -38.85
C ILE A 805 -15.50 -7.49 -39.90
N SER A 806 -14.21 -7.18 -39.79
CA SER A 806 -13.14 -7.52 -40.73
C SER A 806 -11.79 -7.60 -40.01
N ASN A 807 -10.75 -8.06 -40.73
CA ASN A 807 -9.38 -8.17 -40.20
C ASN A 807 -9.26 -8.98 -38.89
N VAL A 808 -10.17 -9.92 -38.66
CA VAL A 808 -10.25 -10.66 -37.40
C VAL A 808 -9.12 -11.69 -37.33
N LYS A 809 -8.18 -11.47 -36.41
CA LYS A 809 -7.03 -12.34 -36.14
C LYS A 809 -6.97 -12.60 -34.63
N VAL A 810 -6.89 -13.86 -34.24
CA VAL A 810 -6.60 -14.29 -32.86
C VAL A 810 -5.22 -14.93 -32.84
N VAL A 811 -4.47 -14.68 -31.79
CA VAL A 811 -3.14 -15.27 -31.53
C VAL A 811 -3.13 -15.85 -30.13
N LYS A 812 -2.67 -17.09 -29.96
CA LYS A 812 -2.41 -17.67 -28.63
C LYS A 812 -1.19 -16.99 -28.04
N LEU A 813 -1.27 -16.59 -26.78
CA LEU A 813 -0.10 -16.12 -26.02
C LEU A 813 0.44 -17.24 -25.13
N SER A 814 1.75 -17.26 -24.91
CA SER A 814 2.38 -18.05 -23.84
C SER A 814 2.40 -17.27 -22.52
N SER A 815 2.77 -17.96 -21.44
CA SER A 815 3.13 -17.29 -20.19
C SER A 815 4.50 -16.60 -20.31
N ILE A 816 4.75 -15.62 -19.44
CA ILE A 816 6.08 -15.05 -19.13
C ILE A 816 6.78 -15.85 -18.03
N TRP A 817 6.03 -16.66 -17.29
CA TRP A 817 6.54 -17.52 -16.23
C TRP A 817 7.00 -18.87 -16.83
N GLY A 818 8.21 -19.30 -16.47
CA GLY A 818 8.76 -20.59 -16.87
C GLY A 818 9.49 -20.61 -18.23
N ASN A 819 10.78 -20.25 -18.22
CA ASN A 819 11.84 -20.77 -19.10
C ASN A 819 13.16 -20.79 -18.33
#